data_AF-A0A6G1GGL3-F1
#
_entry.id   AF-A0A6G1GGL3-F1
#
_cell.length_a   1.000
_cell.length_b   1.000
_cell.length_c   1.000
_cell.angle_alpha   90.00
_cell.angle_beta   90.00
_cell.angle_gamma   90.00
#
_symmetry.space_group_name_H-M   'P 1'
#
loop_
_entity.id
_entity.type
_entity.pdbx_description
1 polymer ?
#
loop_
_entity_poly.entity_id
_entity_poly.type
_entity_poly.pdbx_seq_one_letter_code
_entity_poly.pdbx_strand_id
1 'polypeptide(L)'
;MGRHRVSSSVSLMRWATLLWTLLCSSASALETKPQATYPLPHEAETSVISSNVLQVRADVKPFTLRIMPLGASITAGYGTTFEQGYRKPLRDQLRWRGWPVNMIGSSRGASEVNFKNDQHEGHGGHVVSQTIDDSNLSLYRMPNLILINCGTNDAAGDNVPTTGDRMKLVLDHLYNKVDNVTIILSTLVPRLDESAADTSSISAQYRTLASNYAAAGRKIILAELGSGLFDSSTDYYDKIHPNDKGAAKVAAVWDQAILEAEDRNFITEAIDTGIPDISNGEDSGGQGTCAVVRGGLRGPVKTQSGWGYNDGTYAHKDDSTVGPIDLGHTVIGDIEPGTGGIWFAQLVNPGNADFGDYLDELVYCTDTGPGQVPGPCLMWENSDGNYNKIDAKRLDIGLKCLARGIRFGDVNGDGLDDAICINQEAKMYVAINKGGNPPTFEVLENGGLVRGTGSEQTCDSQAQVRLGDMDGDGRLDYCCIDKKGDIYCWRNGGSGKAPTAKENGYWQELVGGITFKAKGEGEGIDGVRFVDINGDGRTDWVYIHKDGSSDIYVNQRGSYSEDGKGLAPHWAKASSTHAAFGGLDTRDNIYFGRLQPRSSRGDNLPARADRIVVQNLTATAGKNDPKVQLFFQTNLGAGGTKLKGDGVFYCDMFGSGSDDYLWVLSTGAITLFKNIHSPPQWGPLGQIIDIERDRKSIHFGDWDGDGKCDILAVERHTGRVEWWRNLYKTGDKVPTFAAPKWAVDSYDHLCTEGWGNGVYDYGLEFADLDGDKRVDYLCMKKNMQVFGSLNKAGGLQYKDQIKLAPDEGKLDRANFKWADVNGDGKADLIWVDKFNGKGRLWTNGGFTPAASSSMTWNYEGFRFDGYGRGQNIHFPKIGTSGRADYHDVWPDTGISNTWFNECSREGEGQDDYPTPIDPNLPVVGSWASLNPTWQDLTPESVIVTSKGDFTIPYTDHQVYSTLALTGV
;
A
#
# COMPACT_ATOMS: atom_id res chain seq x y z
N MET A 1 -19.28 -58.36 50.64
CA MET A 1 -20.09 -57.11 50.72
C MET A 1 -19.59 -56.20 49.58
N GLY A 2 -20.35 -55.48 48.74
CA GLY A 2 -21.80 -55.22 48.59
C GLY A 2 -22.08 -53.71 48.62
N ARG A 3 -22.78 -53.02 47.70
CA ARG A 3 -23.63 -53.29 46.51
C ARG A 3 -23.54 -52.04 45.56
N HIS A 4 -23.99 -51.92 44.31
CA HIS A 4 -24.67 -52.70 43.23
C HIS A 4 -24.29 -52.04 41.85
N ARG A 5 -24.34 -52.64 40.63
CA ARG A 5 -25.42 -53.22 39.77
C ARG A 5 -26.44 -52.20 39.21
N VAL A 6 -26.99 -52.30 37.97
CA VAL A 6 -26.74 -53.10 36.71
C VAL A 6 -27.66 -52.50 35.59
N SER A 7 -27.58 -52.71 34.26
CA SER A 7 -26.73 -53.49 33.32
C SER A 7 -26.25 -52.57 32.15
N SER A 8 -26.46 -52.67 30.82
CA SER A 8 -26.97 -53.64 29.80
C SER A 8 -26.77 -53.06 28.38
N SER A 9 -26.94 -53.72 27.21
CA SER A 9 -26.73 -55.10 26.69
C SER A 9 -27.22 -55.17 25.20
N VAL A 10 -26.69 -56.11 24.38
CA VAL A 10 -27.20 -56.56 23.03
C VAL A 10 -26.94 -55.61 21.82
N SER A 11 -26.62 -56.04 20.57
CA SER A 11 -25.83 -57.16 19.97
C SER A 11 -25.78 -57.04 18.42
N LEU A 12 -24.93 -57.85 17.75
CA LEU A 12 -24.90 -58.19 16.29
C LEU A 12 -24.33 -57.08 15.35
N MET A 13 -23.68 -57.37 14.22
CA MET A 13 -23.29 -58.66 13.59
C MET A 13 -21.92 -58.55 12.85
N ARG A 14 -21.39 -59.67 12.34
CA ARG A 14 -20.11 -59.78 11.58
C ARG A 14 -20.34 -60.39 10.17
N TRP A 15 -19.27 -60.39 9.35
CA TRP A 15 -19.07 -61.12 8.08
C TRP A 15 -19.70 -60.43 6.84
N ALA A 16 -19.20 -60.61 5.60
CA ALA A 16 -18.19 -61.56 5.10
C ALA A 16 -17.26 -60.95 4.01
N THR A 17 -16.21 -61.69 3.65
CA THR A 17 -15.30 -61.45 2.51
C THR A 17 -15.63 -62.32 1.30
N LEU A 18 -15.26 -61.87 0.09
CA LEU A 18 -14.65 -62.57 -1.08
C LEU A 18 -14.72 -61.56 -2.27
N LEU A 19 -13.70 -61.24 -3.08
CA LEU A 19 -12.60 -61.99 -3.72
C LEU A 19 -13.07 -62.82 -4.94
N TRP A 20 -12.70 -62.36 -6.14
CA TRP A 20 -12.62 -63.12 -7.41
C TRP A 20 -11.42 -62.60 -8.23
N THR A 21 -10.85 -63.45 -9.10
CA THR A 21 -9.46 -63.28 -9.57
C THR A 21 -9.17 -63.76 -10.99
N LEU A 22 -8.22 -63.07 -11.65
CA LEU A 22 -7.43 -63.45 -12.84
C LEU A 22 -8.18 -63.68 -14.17
N LEU A 23 -7.64 -63.10 -15.26
CA LEU A 23 -6.86 -63.90 -16.23
C LEU A 23 -5.94 -63.03 -17.12
N CYS A 24 -4.78 -63.61 -17.39
CA CYS A 24 -3.56 -63.09 -18.01
C CYS A 24 -3.69 -62.64 -19.50
N SER A 25 -2.80 -61.77 -19.98
CA SER A 25 -1.68 -62.15 -20.89
C SER A 25 -0.87 -60.97 -21.48
N SER A 26 0.41 -61.25 -21.71
CA SER A 26 1.50 -60.48 -22.38
C SER A 26 1.20 -59.64 -23.63
N ALA A 27 1.96 -58.53 -23.82
CA ALA A 27 2.82 -58.29 -25.01
C ALA A 27 3.72 -57.03 -24.84
N SER A 28 4.77 -56.90 -25.67
CA SER A 28 5.71 -55.76 -25.69
C SER A 28 5.92 -55.21 -27.11
N ALA A 29 5.78 -53.88 -27.29
CA ALA A 29 6.24 -53.02 -28.41
C ALA A 29 5.92 -51.56 -28.00
N LEU A 30 6.68 -50.49 -28.24
CA LEU A 30 7.77 -50.16 -29.17
C LEU A 30 7.37 -50.07 -30.66
N GLU A 31 7.02 -48.87 -31.12
CA GLU A 31 6.85 -48.58 -32.55
C GLU A 31 7.31 -47.14 -32.88
N THR A 32 7.74 -46.88 -34.12
CA THR A 32 8.53 -45.68 -34.47
C THR A 32 8.27 -45.15 -35.90
N LYS A 33 8.09 -43.83 -36.01
CA LYS A 33 7.96 -43.05 -37.27
C LYS A 33 6.76 -43.50 -38.15
N PRO A 34 6.46 -42.81 -39.27
CA PRO A 34 7.31 -42.86 -40.47
C PRO A 34 7.82 -41.48 -40.92
N GLN A 35 8.90 -41.50 -41.71
CA GLN A 35 9.52 -40.33 -42.33
C GLN A 35 9.45 -40.54 -43.85
N ALA A 36 8.73 -39.68 -44.58
CA ALA A 36 8.48 -39.87 -46.01
C ALA A 36 9.58 -39.23 -46.86
N THR A 37 10.14 -40.00 -47.79
CA THR A 37 11.12 -39.55 -48.80
C THR A 37 10.69 -40.01 -50.19
N TYR A 38 10.79 -39.13 -51.19
CA TYR A 38 10.65 -39.46 -52.60
C TYR A 38 11.77 -38.78 -53.42
N PRO A 39 12.35 -39.43 -54.46
CA PRO A 39 13.58 -38.97 -55.09
C PRO A 39 13.40 -38.22 -56.44
N LEU A 40 14.41 -37.39 -56.73
CA LEU A 40 15.01 -36.94 -58.01
C LEU A 40 14.33 -37.33 -59.35
N PRO A 41 14.40 -36.42 -60.34
CA PRO A 41 15.49 -36.54 -61.31
C PRO A 41 16.32 -35.25 -61.51
N HIS A 42 17.40 -35.37 -62.28
CA HIS A 42 18.44 -34.37 -62.51
C HIS A 42 18.60 -34.16 -64.03
N GLU A 43 18.51 -32.92 -64.54
CA GLU A 43 18.95 -32.55 -65.90
C GLU A 43 19.34 -31.05 -65.94
N ALA A 44 19.78 -30.51 -67.09
CA ALA A 44 20.89 -29.55 -67.10
C ALA A 44 20.72 -28.23 -67.91
N GLU A 45 21.74 -27.37 -67.74
CA GLU A 45 22.26 -26.30 -68.61
C GLU A 45 21.75 -24.82 -68.55
N THR A 46 22.72 -23.95 -68.17
CA THR A 46 23.05 -22.60 -68.69
C THR A 46 22.10 -21.40 -68.55
N SER A 47 22.38 -20.59 -67.52
CA SER A 47 22.64 -19.13 -67.56
C SER A 47 21.76 -18.14 -68.37
N VAL A 48 21.11 -17.21 -67.65
CA VAL A 48 21.29 -15.74 -67.82
C VAL A 48 21.31 -15.10 -66.41
N ILE A 49 22.01 -13.98 -66.24
CA ILE A 49 22.18 -13.27 -64.95
C ILE A 49 20.96 -12.40 -64.62
N SER A 50 20.50 -12.44 -63.36
CA SER A 50 19.90 -11.28 -62.67
C SER A 50 20.34 -11.28 -61.21
N SER A 51 20.63 -10.10 -60.64
CA SER A 51 21.35 -9.97 -59.37
C SER A 51 20.40 -9.88 -58.17
N ASN A 52 20.05 -11.03 -57.60
CA ASN A 52 19.50 -11.08 -56.24
C ASN A 52 20.63 -10.81 -55.24
N VAL A 53 20.68 -9.59 -54.69
CA VAL A 53 21.58 -9.23 -53.60
C VAL A 53 21.11 -9.93 -52.33
N LEU A 54 21.94 -10.83 -51.80
CA LEU A 54 21.78 -11.32 -50.44
C LEU A 54 22.00 -10.14 -49.49
N GLN A 55 20.99 -9.77 -48.70
CA GLN A 55 21.15 -8.74 -47.66
C GLN A 55 22.24 -9.19 -46.67
N VAL A 56 23.32 -8.43 -46.63
CA VAL A 56 24.43 -8.66 -45.70
C VAL A 56 24.00 -8.13 -44.33
N ARG A 57 24.03 -9.01 -43.32
CA ARG A 57 23.84 -8.63 -41.91
C ARG A 57 24.88 -7.57 -41.54
N ALA A 58 24.45 -6.46 -40.93
CA ALA A 58 25.39 -5.50 -40.36
C ALA A 58 26.22 -6.15 -39.23
N ASP A 59 27.52 -5.87 -39.21
CA ASP A 59 28.39 -6.32 -38.13
C ASP A 59 27.94 -5.73 -36.78
N VAL A 60 28.08 -6.52 -35.71
CA VAL A 60 27.65 -6.11 -34.37
C VAL A 60 28.52 -4.95 -33.88
N LYS A 61 27.85 -3.88 -33.43
CA LYS A 61 28.48 -2.64 -32.96
C LYS A 61 29.19 -2.89 -31.62
N PRO A 62 30.28 -2.15 -31.31
CA PRO A 62 31.23 -2.53 -30.26
C PRO A 62 30.70 -2.46 -28.81
N PHE A 63 29.61 -1.73 -28.56
CA PHE A 63 29.00 -1.56 -27.24
C PHE A 63 27.48 -1.33 -27.36
N THR A 64 26.76 -1.38 -26.24
CA THR A 64 25.30 -1.17 -26.18
C THR A 64 24.91 0.31 -26.26
N LEU A 65 23.86 0.62 -27.03
CA LEU A 65 23.10 1.85 -26.87
C LEU A 65 22.22 1.73 -25.62
N ARG A 66 22.61 2.40 -24.54
CA ARG A 66 21.82 2.55 -23.31
C ARG A 66 21.00 3.83 -23.44
N ILE A 67 19.80 3.68 -24.00
CA ILE A 67 18.94 4.77 -24.47
C ILE A 67 17.95 5.17 -23.37
N MET A 68 17.83 6.46 -23.07
CA MET A 68 16.72 7.00 -22.26
C MET A 68 15.72 7.75 -23.17
N PRO A 69 14.56 7.16 -23.51
CA PRO A 69 13.44 7.89 -24.10
C PRO A 69 12.80 8.76 -23.02
N LEU A 70 12.90 10.09 -23.16
CA LEU A 70 12.50 11.08 -22.15
C LEU A 70 11.44 12.03 -22.74
N GLY A 71 10.32 12.22 -22.04
CA GLY A 71 9.25 13.10 -22.50
C GLY A 71 7.88 12.83 -21.89
N ALA A 72 6.83 13.12 -22.67
CA ALA A 72 5.44 13.02 -22.23
C ALA A 72 4.70 11.80 -22.82
N SER A 73 3.38 11.89 -23.01
CA SER A 73 2.50 10.83 -23.54
C SER A 73 2.92 10.23 -24.89
N ILE A 74 3.53 11.03 -25.79
CA ILE A 74 4.06 10.55 -27.07
C ILE A 74 5.29 9.63 -26.87
N THR A 75 6.14 9.94 -25.88
CA THR A 75 7.24 9.08 -25.44
C THR A 75 6.72 7.85 -24.68
N ALA A 76 5.65 8.00 -23.91
CA ALA A 76 4.97 6.86 -23.28
C ALA A 76 4.49 5.87 -24.35
N GLY A 77 3.84 6.37 -25.40
CA GLY A 77 3.26 5.59 -26.49
C GLY A 77 1.74 5.65 -26.56
N TYR A 78 1.10 6.57 -25.82
CA TYR A 78 -0.35 6.74 -25.85
C TYR A 78 -0.84 7.01 -27.28
N GLY A 79 -1.93 6.32 -27.67
CA GLY A 79 -2.46 6.33 -29.04
C GLY A 79 -1.94 5.21 -29.95
N THR A 80 -0.94 4.44 -29.53
CA THR A 80 -0.42 3.28 -30.27
C THR A 80 -0.89 1.93 -29.70
N THR A 81 -0.85 0.89 -30.54
CA THR A 81 -1.11 -0.49 -30.14
C THR A 81 -0.13 -0.93 -29.04
N PHE A 82 -0.67 -1.49 -27.95
CA PHE A 82 0.05 -1.84 -26.71
C PHE A 82 0.87 -0.69 -26.07
N GLU A 83 0.55 0.57 -26.37
CA GLU A 83 1.23 1.76 -25.82
C GLU A 83 2.77 1.72 -25.97
N GLN A 84 3.27 1.16 -27.07
CA GLN A 84 4.72 1.01 -27.33
C GLN A 84 5.35 2.27 -27.93
N GLY A 85 4.55 3.15 -28.54
CA GLY A 85 4.99 4.39 -29.16
C GLY A 85 5.96 4.17 -30.31
N TYR A 86 6.82 5.17 -30.55
CA TYR A 86 7.92 5.06 -31.51
C TYR A 86 9.03 4.09 -31.05
N ARG A 87 8.99 3.63 -29.79
CA ARG A 87 10.12 2.98 -29.12
C ARG A 87 10.37 1.57 -29.67
N LYS A 88 9.31 0.80 -29.95
CA LYS A 88 9.42 -0.51 -30.63
C LYS A 88 10.01 -0.42 -32.04
N PRO A 89 9.40 0.32 -33.01
CA PRO A 89 9.95 0.42 -34.35
C PRO A 89 11.36 1.02 -34.40
N LEU A 90 11.71 1.92 -33.46
CA LEU A 90 13.08 2.41 -33.30
C LEU A 90 14.04 1.32 -32.80
N ARG A 91 13.65 0.53 -31.79
CA ARG A 91 14.48 -0.59 -31.30
C ARG A 91 14.77 -1.57 -32.43
N ASP A 92 13.75 -2.01 -33.16
CA ASP A 92 13.89 -2.97 -34.26
C ASP A 92 14.89 -2.46 -35.32
N GLN A 93 14.76 -1.19 -35.72
CA GLN A 93 15.63 -0.56 -36.71
C GLN A 93 17.09 -0.47 -36.25
N LEU A 94 17.33 -0.20 -34.96
CA LEU A 94 18.67 -0.17 -34.37
C LEU A 94 19.27 -1.57 -34.25
N ARG A 95 18.48 -2.57 -33.83
CA ARG A 95 18.89 -4.00 -33.82
C ARG A 95 19.25 -4.48 -35.23
N TRP A 96 18.48 -4.07 -36.24
CA TRP A 96 18.72 -4.40 -37.65
C TRP A 96 20.04 -3.80 -38.18
N ARG A 97 20.44 -2.61 -37.71
CA ARG A 97 21.77 -2.03 -37.98
C ARG A 97 22.91 -2.60 -37.11
N GLY A 98 22.66 -3.64 -36.33
CA GLY A 98 23.68 -4.33 -35.53
C GLY A 98 24.01 -3.67 -34.20
N TRP A 99 23.29 -2.62 -33.77
CA TRP A 99 23.43 -2.07 -32.42
C TRP A 99 22.80 -3.01 -31.38
N PRO A 100 23.52 -3.41 -30.32
CA PRO A 100 22.89 -3.85 -29.09
C PRO A 100 22.13 -2.66 -28.47
N VAL A 101 20.92 -2.88 -27.94
CA VAL A 101 20.04 -1.80 -27.43
C VAL A 101 19.41 -2.19 -26.09
N ASN A 102 19.56 -1.31 -25.12
CA ASN A 102 18.93 -1.33 -23.81
C ASN A 102 18.20 0.02 -23.61
N MET A 103 16.86 0.06 -23.64
CA MET A 103 16.14 1.27 -23.24
C MET A 103 15.91 1.26 -21.73
N ILE A 104 16.09 2.42 -21.08
CA ILE A 104 16.01 2.61 -19.64
C ILE A 104 14.94 3.64 -19.27
N GLY A 105 14.35 3.49 -18.07
CA GLY A 105 13.26 4.33 -17.60
C GLY A 105 12.50 3.71 -16.42
N SER A 106 11.73 4.54 -15.71
CA SER A 106 10.91 4.19 -14.54
C SER A 106 9.57 3.53 -14.89
N SER A 107 9.18 3.59 -16.16
CA SER A 107 7.91 3.17 -16.71
C SER A 107 8.10 2.21 -17.89
N ARG A 108 7.05 1.44 -18.22
CA ARG A 108 6.97 0.43 -19.29
C ARG A 108 5.68 0.64 -20.10
N GLY A 109 5.64 0.11 -21.33
CA GLY A 109 4.41 0.07 -22.14
C GLY A 109 3.40 -0.96 -21.62
N ALA A 110 2.26 -1.09 -22.31
CA ALA A 110 1.35 -2.20 -22.04
C ALA A 110 1.96 -3.50 -22.57
N SER A 111 1.95 -4.56 -21.75
CA SER A 111 2.73 -5.77 -22.04
C SER A 111 2.26 -6.51 -23.29
N GLU A 112 3.09 -6.49 -24.34
CA GLU A 112 3.12 -7.51 -25.37
C GLU A 112 4.20 -8.55 -25.05
N VAL A 113 4.06 -9.77 -25.57
CA VAL A 113 5.00 -10.88 -25.35
C VAL A 113 6.40 -10.63 -25.96
N ASN A 114 6.58 -9.59 -26.79
CA ASN A 114 7.71 -9.50 -27.70
C ASN A 114 8.29 -8.07 -27.92
N PHE A 115 8.35 -7.26 -26.86
CA PHE A 115 9.15 -6.02 -26.81
C PHE A 115 10.05 -6.05 -25.57
N LYS A 116 11.35 -6.30 -25.76
CA LYS A 116 12.34 -6.38 -24.69
C LYS A 116 13.04 -5.05 -24.48
N ASN A 117 13.44 -4.76 -23.24
CA ASN A 117 13.96 -3.45 -22.84
C ASN A 117 13.01 -2.33 -23.28
N ASP A 118 11.75 -2.38 -22.86
CA ASP A 118 10.68 -1.44 -23.21
C ASP A 118 10.58 -0.24 -22.25
N GLN A 119 11.58 -0.02 -21.38
CA GLN A 119 11.54 1.04 -20.39
C GLN A 119 11.63 2.45 -21.01
N HIS A 120 11.03 3.44 -20.34
CA HIS A 120 11.03 4.85 -20.74
C HIS A 120 10.74 5.81 -19.58
N GLU A 121 11.13 7.08 -19.73
CA GLU A 121 10.67 8.21 -18.92
C GLU A 121 9.66 9.03 -19.73
N GLY A 122 8.52 8.42 -20.04
CA GLY A 122 7.42 9.04 -20.78
C GLY A 122 6.22 9.28 -19.86
N HIS A 123 6.04 10.51 -19.39
CA HIS A 123 5.09 10.82 -18.32
C HIS A 123 3.87 11.60 -18.83
N GLY A 124 2.68 10.97 -18.74
CA GLY A 124 1.45 11.53 -19.29
C GLY A 124 1.08 12.90 -18.70
N GLY A 125 0.84 13.89 -19.55
CA GLY A 125 0.46 15.25 -19.15
C GLY A 125 1.59 16.14 -18.61
N HIS A 126 2.82 15.64 -18.43
CA HIS A 126 3.92 16.44 -17.89
C HIS A 126 4.38 17.56 -18.84
N VAL A 127 4.71 18.72 -18.28
CA VAL A 127 5.34 19.85 -18.97
C VAL A 127 6.86 19.85 -18.80
N VAL A 128 7.59 20.55 -19.67
CA VAL A 128 9.08 20.55 -19.72
C VAL A 128 9.76 20.78 -18.37
N SER A 129 9.19 21.60 -17.50
CA SER A 129 9.74 21.87 -16.16
C SER A 129 9.69 20.68 -15.19
N GLN A 130 8.87 19.65 -15.44
CA GLN A 130 8.83 18.41 -14.65
C GLN A 130 9.86 17.38 -15.13
N THR A 131 10.36 17.52 -16.37
CA THR A 131 11.23 16.54 -17.03
C THR A 131 12.59 16.36 -16.34
N ILE A 132 12.99 17.29 -15.45
CA ILE A 132 14.14 17.10 -14.55
C ILE A 132 13.86 15.97 -13.57
N ASP A 133 12.74 16.02 -12.85
CA ASP A 133 12.36 15.02 -11.85
C ASP A 133 12.08 13.66 -12.52
N ASP A 134 11.41 13.67 -13.67
CA ASP A 134 11.22 12.49 -14.51
C ASP A 134 12.55 11.80 -14.86
N SER A 135 13.57 12.58 -15.25
CA SER A 135 14.89 12.02 -15.58
C SER A 135 15.64 11.47 -14.36
N ASN A 136 15.50 12.09 -13.19
CA ASN A 136 16.15 11.65 -11.95
C ASN A 136 15.79 10.21 -11.56
N LEU A 137 14.62 9.71 -11.96
CA LEU A 137 14.16 8.34 -11.69
C LEU A 137 15.05 7.26 -12.33
N SER A 138 15.76 7.56 -13.42
CA SER A 138 16.63 6.62 -14.16
C SER A 138 18.05 7.13 -14.46
N LEU A 139 18.40 8.36 -14.08
CA LEU A 139 19.76 8.89 -14.29
C LEU A 139 20.86 8.06 -13.59
N TYR A 140 20.53 7.30 -12.55
CA TYR A 140 21.45 6.34 -11.91
C TYR A 140 22.01 5.28 -12.88
N ARG A 141 21.35 5.06 -14.03
CA ARG A 141 21.77 4.13 -15.10
C ARG A 141 22.73 4.75 -16.10
N MET A 142 23.08 6.03 -16.03
CA MET A 142 24.08 6.69 -16.88
C MET A 142 23.95 6.36 -18.40
N PRO A 143 22.85 6.79 -19.07
CA PRO A 143 22.67 6.55 -20.51
C PRO A 143 23.79 7.17 -21.36
N ASN A 144 24.22 6.50 -22.43
CA ASN A 144 25.05 7.15 -23.46
C ASN A 144 24.24 7.95 -24.49
N LEU A 145 22.93 7.71 -24.58
CA LEU A 145 22.02 8.36 -25.51
C LEU A 145 20.69 8.74 -24.83
N ILE A 146 20.27 10.00 -24.94
CA ILE A 146 18.97 10.48 -24.45
C ILE A 146 18.16 11.04 -25.62
N LEU A 147 16.90 10.63 -25.76
CA LEU A 147 15.98 11.07 -26.82
C LEU A 147 14.86 11.90 -26.19
N ILE A 148 14.82 13.21 -26.44
CA ILE A 148 13.91 14.15 -25.75
C ILE A 148 12.75 14.59 -26.65
N ASN A 149 11.50 14.27 -26.25
CA ASN A 149 10.26 14.81 -26.81
C ASN A 149 9.32 15.31 -25.70
N CYS A 150 9.49 16.56 -25.28
CA CYS A 150 8.65 17.22 -24.29
C CYS A 150 8.34 18.66 -24.72
N GLY A 151 7.17 19.20 -24.38
CA GLY A 151 6.69 20.53 -24.80
C GLY A 151 5.30 20.55 -25.44
N THR A 152 4.73 19.38 -25.78
CA THR A 152 3.38 19.28 -26.38
C THR A 152 2.28 19.73 -25.41
N ASN A 153 2.47 19.51 -24.11
CA ASN A 153 1.60 19.98 -23.03
C ASN A 153 1.84 21.46 -22.70
N ASP A 154 3.06 21.96 -22.83
CA ASP A 154 3.39 23.38 -22.71
C ASP A 154 2.69 24.24 -23.77
N ALA A 155 2.46 23.68 -24.97
CA ALA A 155 1.62 24.28 -26.01
C ALA A 155 0.10 24.27 -25.70
N ALA A 156 -0.33 23.54 -24.66
CA ALA A 156 -1.72 23.52 -24.19
C ALA A 156 -1.99 24.55 -23.07
N GLY A 157 -1.04 25.42 -22.74
CA GLY A 157 -1.17 26.42 -21.68
C GLY A 157 -0.31 27.67 -21.93
N ASP A 158 -0.42 28.66 -21.03
CA ASP A 158 -0.03 30.05 -21.32
C ASP A 158 1.48 30.35 -21.37
N ASN A 159 2.37 29.37 -21.15
CA ASN A 159 3.81 29.58 -20.95
C ASN A 159 4.70 29.25 -22.17
N VAL A 160 4.10 29.24 -23.36
CA VAL A 160 4.76 28.98 -24.67
C VAL A 160 6.07 29.77 -24.89
N PRO A 161 6.22 31.07 -24.54
CA PRO A 161 7.42 31.84 -24.85
C PRO A 161 8.68 31.45 -24.04
N THR A 162 8.54 30.71 -22.93
CA THR A 162 9.66 30.38 -22.02
C THR A 162 10.02 28.89 -22.03
N THR A 163 9.39 28.09 -22.91
CA THR A 163 9.62 26.64 -22.98
C THR A 163 11.05 26.30 -23.39
N GLY A 164 11.69 27.11 -24.24
CA GLY A 164 13.11 26.98 -24.59
C GLY A 164 14.05 27.19 -23.39
N ASP A 165 13.78 28.17 -22.53
CA ASP A 165 14.56 28.41 -21.30
C ASP A 165 14.39 27.26 -20.30
N ARG A 166 13.18 26.70 -20.20
CA ARG A 166 12.91 25.54 -19.33
C ARG A 166 13.55 24.26 -19.90
N MET A 167 13.57 24.08 -21.21
CA MET A 167 14.31 22.98 -21.87
C MET A 167 15.84 23.16 -21.72
N LYS A 168 16.34 24.41 -21.68
CA LYS A 168 17.75 24.68 -21.36
C LYS A 168 18.13 24.12 -19.99
N LEU A 169 17.28 24.30 -18.97
CA LEU A 169 17.50 23.75 -17.63
C LEU A 169 17.53 22.21 -17.62
N VAL A 170 16.66 21.56 -18.42
CA VAL A 170 16.69 20.10 -18.62
C VAL A 170 18.01 19.66 -19.26
N LEU A 171 18.43 20.30 -20.37
CA LEU A 171 19.69 19.98 -21.04
C LEU A 171 20.90 20.18 -20.12
N ASP A 172 20.98 21.30 -19.40
CA ASP A 172 22.05 21.56 -18.43
C ASP A 172 22.07 20.54 -17.30
N HIS A 173 20.90 20.14 -16.77
CA HIS A 173 20.81 19.12 -15.74
C HIS A 173 21.37 17.77 -16.22
N LEU A 174 20.89 17.27 -17.36
CA LEU A 174 21.35 16.01 -17.95
C LEU A 174 22.86 16.02 -18.23
N TYR A 175 23.36 17.12 -18.82
CA TYR A 175 24.77 17.31 -19.14
C TYR A 175 25.70 17.54 -17.95
N ASN A 176 25.16 17.81 -16.76
CA ASN A 176 25.88 17.89 -15.48
C ASN A 176 25.72 16.61 -14.63
N LYS A 177 24.85 15.67 -15.04
CA LYS A 177 24.57 14.41 -14.34
C LYS A 177 25.16 13.18 -15.01
N VAL A 178 25.33 13.20 -16.34
CA VAL A 178 25.92 12.11 -17.11
C VAL A 178 27.08 12.65 -17.94
N ASP A 179 28.30 12.26 -17.60
CA ASP A 179 29.47 12.63 -18.39
C ASP A 179 29.40 12.02 -19.80
N ASN A 180 29.90 12.78 -20.79
CA ASN A 180 30.08 12.33 -22.17
C ASN A 180 28.81 11.88 -22.94
N VAL A 181 27.61 12.05 -22.36
CA VAL A 181 26.30 11.68 -22.95
C VAL A 181 26.02 12.39 -24.28
N THR A 182 25.37 11.69 -25.21
CA THR A 182 24.75 12.28 -26.41
C THR A 182 23.28 12.56 -26.15
N ILE A 183 22.82 13.76 -26.48
CA ILE A 183 21.40 14.12 -26.42
C ILE A 183 20.89 14.35 -27.83
N ILE A 184 19.74 13.78 -28.17
CA ILE A 184 18.99 14.14 -29.38
C ILE A 184 17.72 14.84 -28.93
N LEU A 185 17.64 16.14 -29.21
CA LEU A 185 16.45 16.96 -28.93
C LEU A 185 15.57 16.93 -30.17
N SER A 186 14.32 16.48 -30.03
CA SER A 186 13.35 16.58 -31.13
C SER A 186 12.62 17.92 -31.10
N THR A 187 12.23 18.41 -32.28
CA THR A 187 11.10 19.34 -32.39
C THR A 187 9.82 18.61 -31.98
N LEU A 188 8.74 19.33 -31.70
CA LEU A 188 7.47 18.69 -31.34
C LEU A 188 6.84 18.00 -32.57
N VAL A 189 6.04 16.97 -32.29
CA VAL A 189 5.10 16.43 -33.30
C VAL A 189 4.06 17.53 -33.59
N PRO A 190 3.71 17.80 -34.86
CA PRO A 190 2.65 18.76 -35.18
C PRO A 190 1.32 18.39 -34.52
N ARG A 191 0.55 19.39 -34.07
CA ARG A 191 -0.83 19.20 -33.58
C ARG A 191 -1.84 19.56 -34.67
N LEU A 192 -3.02 18.98 -34.58
CA LEU A 192 -4.16 19.19 -35.49
C LEU A 192 -5.30 20.00 -34.83
N ASP A 193 -4.96 20.73 -33.76
CA ASP A 193 -5.84 21.57 -32.96
C ASP A 193 -5.32 23.02 -32.87
N GLU A 194 -6.02 23.84 -32.09
CA GLU A 194 -5.71 25.24 -31.82
C GLU A 194 -4.25 25.51 -31.38
N SER A 195 -3.59 24.56 -30.71
CA SER A 195 -2.19 24.68 -30.24
C SER A 195 -1.14 24.39 -31.33
N ALA A 196 -1.52 24.20 -32.59
CA ALA A 196 -0.58 23.94 -33.69
C ALA A 196 0.42 25.10 -33.94
N ALA A 197 0.01 26.34 -33.66
CA ALA A 197 0.91 27.50 -33.73
C ALA A 197 1.95 27.48 -32.59
N ASP A 198 1.53 27.09 -31.39
CA ASP A 198 2.37 27.08 -30.20
C ASP A 198 3.39 25.94 -30.21
N THR A 199 3.00 24.75 -30.69
CA THR A 199 3.98 23.66 -30.92
C THR A 199 5.00 24.02 -32.01
N SER A 200 4.60 24.81 -33.00
CA SER A 200 5.52 25.37 -34.02
C SER A 200 6.48 26.41 -33.41
N SER A 201 5.98 27.27 -32.51
CA SER A 201 6.78 28.26 -31.77
C SER A 201 7.82 27.61 -30.85
N ILE A 202 7.43 26.62 -30.05
CA ILE A 202 8.34 25.86 -29.18
C ILE A 202 9.38 25.11 -30.03
N SER A 203 8.98 24.53 -31.17
CA SER A 203 9.92 23.89 -32.09
C SER A 203 10.96 24.86 -32.66
N ALA A 204 10.62 26.12 -32.90
CA ALA A 204 11.60 27.15 -33.29
C ALA A 204 12.58 27.49 -32.15
N GLN A 205 12.09 27.56 -30.90
CA GLN A 205 12.96 27.72 -29.72
C GLN A 205 13.93 26.54 -29.59
N TYR A 206 13.48 25.30 -29.82
CA TYR A 206 14.33 24.11 -29.75
C TYR A 206 15.39 24.02 -30.86
N ARG A 207 15.09 24.51 -32.08
CA ARG A 207 16.10 24.66 -33.15
C ARG A 207 17.22 25.62 -32.73
N THR A 208 16.85 26.76 -32.15
CA THR A 208 17.80 27.76 -31.61
C THR A 208 18.60 27.18 -30.44
N LEU A 209 17.96 26.38 -29.57
CA LEU A 209 18.62 25.73 -28.44
C LEU A 209 19.64 24.69 -28.90
N ALA A 210 19.26 23.75 -29.78
CA ALA A 210 20.16 22.74 -30.32
C ALA A 210 21.36 23.38 -31.07
N SER A 211 21.10 24.43 -31.85
CA SER A 211 22.12 25.30 -32.46
C SER A 211 23.14 25.80 -31.43
N ASN A 212 22.68 26.39 -30.33
CA ASN A 212 23.56 26.97 -29.31
C ASN A 212 24.41 25.92 -28.58
N TYR A 213 23.84 24.75 -28.27
CA TYR A 213 24.60 23.66 -27.63
C TYR A 213 25.61 23.01 -28.59
N ALA A 214 25.29 22.88 -29.89
CA ALA A 214 26.21 22.42 -30.91
C ALA A 214 27.37 23.41 -31.13
N ALA A 215 27.08 24.71 -31.19
CA ALA A 215 28.10 25.77 -31.26
C ALA A 215 28.99 25.83 -30.01
N ALA A 216 28.46 25.43 -28.84
CA ALA A 216 29.22 25.25 -27.61
C ALA A 216 29.97 23.90 -27.53
N GLY A 217 30.00 23.10 -28.61
CA GLY A 217 30.73 21.83 -28.68
C GLY A 217 30.14 20.69 -27.85
N ARG A 218 28.87 20.78 -27.41
CA ARG A 218 28.18 19.67 -26.73
C ARG A 218 27.70 18.65 -27.76
N LYS A 219 27.67 17.37 -27.37
CA LYS A 219 27.13 16.27 -28.19
C LYS A 219 25.61 16.35 -28.29
N ILE A 220 25.11 17.20 -29.19
CA ILE A 220 23.68 17.36 -29.46
C ILE A 220 23.37 17.18 -30.95
N ILE A 221 22.25 16.52 -31.25
CA ILE A 221 21.63 16.45 -32.59
C ILE A 221 20.19 16.94 -32.48
N LEU A 222 19.65 17.53 -33.56
CA LEU A 222 18.25 17.93 -33.68
C LEU A 222 17.47 16.88 -34.49
N ALA A 223 16.37 16.36 -33.94
CA ALA A 223 15.44 15.48 -34.65
C ALA A 223 14.22 16.27 -35.15
N GLU A 224 14.11 16.48 -36.47
CA GLU A 224 13.14 17.39 -37.10
C GLU A 224 11.80 16.69 -37.43
N LEU A 225 10.94 16.56 -36.41
CA LEU A 225 9.56 16.06 -36.53
C LEU A 225 8.59 17.08 -37.17
N GLY A 226 8.95 18.36 -37.22
CA GLY A 226 8.17 19.42 -37.88
C GLY A 226 8.31 19.48 -39.40
N SER A 227 9.05 18.55 -40.01
CA SER A 227 9.43 18.50 -41.44
C SER A 227 8.28 18.28 -42.45
N GLY A 228 7.02 18.25 -42.01
CA GLY A 228 5.87 17.93 -42.87
C GLY A 228 5.73 16.43 -43.22
N LEU A 229 6.43 15.55 -42.48
CA LEU A 229 6.42 14.10 -42.68
C LEU A 229 5.06 13.43 -42.37
N PHE A 230 4.24 14.07 -41.52
CA PHE A 230 2.98 13.53 -41.00
C PHE A 230 1.78 13.86 -41.90
N ASP A 231 0.98 12.85 -42.22
CA ASP A 231 -0.32 12.99 -42.86
C ASP A 231 -1.41 13.10 -41.77
N SER A 232 -2.04 14.29 -41.71
CA SER A 232 -3.10 14.62 -40.76
C SER A 232 -4.36 13.75 -40.86
N SER A 233 -4.50 12.95 -41.92
CA SER A 233 -5.64 12.06 -42.15
C SER A 233 -5.36 10.58 -41.84
N THR A 234 -4.10 10.16 -41.69
CA THR A 234 -3.76 8.73 -41.47
C THR A 234 -2.86 8.41 -40.29
N ASP A 235 -2.09 9.37 -39.77
CA ASP A 235 -0.96 9.07 -38.87
C ASP A 235 -1.24 9.32 -37.39
N TYR A 236 -2.45 9.78 -37.08
CA TYR A 236 -2.87 10.25 -35.77
C TYR A 236 -3.93 9.33 -35.13
N TYR A 237 -3.91 9.25 -33.81
CA TYR A 237 -4.95 8.63 -32.98
C TYR A 237 -6.00 9.67 -32.57
N ASP A 238 -5.55 10.83 -32.12
CA ASP A 238 -6.34 12.03 -31.85
C ASP A 238 -5.60 13.28 -32.41
N LYS A 239 -6.02 14.50 -32.07
CA LYS A 239 -5.40 15.72 -32.63
C LYS A 239 -3.95 15.99 -32.15
N ILE A 240 -3.42 15.17 -31.24
CA ILE A 240 -2.15 15.38 -30.53
C ILE A 240 -1.24 14.15 -30.68
N HIS A 241 -1.80 12.95 -30.53
CA HIS A 241 -1.04 11.71 -30.41
C HIS A 241 -0.92 10.96 -31.75
N PRO A 242 0.29 10.52 -32.16
CA PRO A 242 0.46 9.57 -33.26
C PRO A 242 -0.25 8.24 -33.01
N ASN A 243 -0.78 7.62 -34.07
CA ASN A 243 -1.05 6.18 -34.11
C ASN A 243 0.20 5.43 -34.59
N ASP A 244 0.12 4.09 -34.71
CA ASP A 244 1.23 3.22 -35.10
C ASP A 244 2.00 3.69 -36.37
N LYS A 245 1.31 4.28 -37.36
CA LYS A 245 1.94 4.82 -38.58
C LYS A 245 2.72 6.10 -38.30
N GLY A 246 2.16 7.00 -37.50
CA GLY A 246 2.85 8.21 -37.05
C GLY A 246 4.02 7.88 -36.12
N ALA A 247 3.88 6.86 -35.27
CA ALA A 247 4.94 6.36 -34.41
C ALA A 247 6.12 5.78 -35.22
N ALA A 248 5.85 5.06 -36.31
CA ALA A 248 6.90 4.62 -37.24
C ALA A 248 7.60 5.80 -37.94
N LYS A 249 6.88 6.90 -38.24
CA LYS A 249 7.48 8.15 -38.75
C LYS A 249 8.34 8.87 -37.71
N VAL A 250 7.90 8.93 -36.45
CA VAL A 250 8.71 9.45 -35.33
C VAL A 250 9.99 8.61 -35.17
N ALA A 251 9.87 7.27 -35.21
CA ALA A 251 11.01 6.36 -35.15
C ALA A 251 12.01 6.60 -36.29
N ALA A 252 11.54 6.84 -37.52
CA ALA A 252 12.41 7.08 -38.67
C ALA A 252 13.24 8.38 -38.56
N VAL A 253 12.68 9.42 -37.94
CA VAL A 253 13.40 10.68 -37.67
C VAL A 253 14.41 10.51 -36.52
N TRP A 254 14.06 9.76 -35.47
CA TRP A 254 15.04 9.38 -34.43
C TRP A 254 16.20 8.58 -35.01
N ASP A 255 15.90 7.59 -35.86
CA ASP A 255 16.88 6.73 -36.52
C ASP A 255 17.87 7.54 -37.37
N GLN A 256 17.37 8.49 -38.18
CA GLN A 256 18.21 9.42 -38.94
C GLN A 256 19.11 10.28 -38.02
N ALA A 257 18.57 10.77 -36.90
CA ALA A 257 19.35 11.58 -35.96
C ALA A 257 20.41 10.76 -35.20
N ILE A 258 20.17 9.47 -34.95
CA ILE A 258 21.16 8.54 -34.37
C ILE A 258 22.27 8.24 -35.39
N LEU A 259 21.95 8.09 -36.68
CA LEU A 259 22.97 7.99 -37.73
C LEU A 259 23.82 9.27 -37.82
N GLU A 260 23.23 10.46 -37.72
CA GLU A 260 23.98 11.72 -37.68
C GLU A 260 24.90 11.83 -36.44
N ALA A 261 24.47 11.26 -35.30
CA ALA A 261 25.31 11.12 -34.11
C ALA A 261 26.45 10.09 -34.29
N GLU A 262 26.22 9.01 -35.03
CA GLU A 262 27.21 7.98 -35.35
C GLU A 262 28.27 8.53 -36.32
N ASP A 263 27.86 9.15 -37.43
CA ASP A 263 28.74 9.79 -38.42
C ASP A 263 29.63 10.88 -37.79
N ARG A 264 29.12 11.59 -36.77
CA ARG A 264 29.88 12.59 -36.00
C ARG A 264 30.73 12.02 -34.86
N ASN A 265 30.73 10.70 -34.65
CA ASN A 265 31.40 10.03 -33.53
C ASN A 265 30.96 10.59 -32.15
N PHE A 266 29.70 11.03 -32.03
CA PHE A 266 29.12 11.47 -30.75
C PHE A 266 28.73 10.26 -29.89
N ILE A 267 28.19 9.20 -30.51
CA ILE A 267 27.86 7.94 -29.83
C ILE A 267 29.13 7.31 -29.26
N THR A 268 29.16 7.07 -27.95
CA THR A 268 30.26 6.43 -27.21
C THR A 268 29.73 5.39 -26.23
N GLU A 269 30.58 4.53 -25.73
CA GLU A 269 30.23 3.54 -24.70
C GLU A 269 29.62 4.22 -23.46
N ALA A 270 28.67 3.53 -22.82
CA ALA A 270 28.01 4.01 -21.61
C ALA A 270 28.90 3.82 -20.39
N ILE A 271 28.75 4.67 -19.37
CA ILE A 271 29.51 4.55 -18.12
C ILE A 271 29.13 3.22 -17.45
N ASP A 272 30.11 2.42 -17.05
CA ASP A 272 29.84 1.20 -16.28
C ASP A 272 29.25 1.58 -14.91
N THR A 273 28.11 0.97 -14.57
CA THR A 273 27.38 1.19 -13.31
C THR A 273 27.34 -0.09 -12.46
N GLY A 274 27.99 -1.17 -12.89
CA GLY A 274 27.84 -2.51 -12.31
C GLY A 274 26.51 -3.20 -12.68
N ILE A 275 25.61 -2.51 -13.39
CA ILE A 275 24.32 -3.07 -13.85
C ILE A 275 24.48 -3.51 -15.32
N PRO A 276 24.26 -4.80 -15.66
CA PRO A 276 24.42 -5.28 -17.02
C PRO A 276 23.51 -4.60 -18.06
N ASP A 277 24.07 -4.27 -19.21
CA ASP A 277 23.32 -3.92 -20.42
C ASP A 277 22.93 -5.16 -21.26
N ILE A 278 23.59 -6.30 -21.04
CA ILE A 278 23.33 -7.58 -21.70
C ILE A 278 23.45 -8.73 -20.69
N SER A 279 22.46 -9.64 -20.67
CA SER A 279 22.48 -10.87 -19.89
C SER A 279 22.97 -12.04 -20.74
N ASN A 280 24.06 -12.69 -20.35
CA ASN A 280 24.75 -13.73 -21.14
C ASN A 280 24.03 -15.10 -21.17
N GLY A 281 22.72 -15.14 -20.95
CA GLY A 281 21.89 -16.35 -20.98
C GLY A 281 22.03 -17.28 -19.78
N GLU A 282 23.20 -17.29 -19.14
CA GLU A 282 23.44 -17.98 -17.86
C GLU A 282 23.01 -17.10 -16.68
N ASP A 283 21.79 -17.35 -16.19
CA ASP A 283 21.52 -17.34 -14.75
C ASP A 283 20.78 -18.63 -14.40
N SER A 284 21.41 -19.46 -13.59
CA SER A 284 20.92 -20.76 -13.14
C SER A 284 20.10 -20.64 -11.84
N GLY A 285 19.25 -19.61 -11.72
CA GLY A 285 18.50 -19.33 -10.51
C GLY A 285 19.41 -18.98 -9.32
N GLY A 286 20.47 -18.21 -9.57
CA GLY A 286 21.52 -17.93 -8.61
C GLY A 286 21.06 -17.13 -7.39
N GLN A 287 21.72 -17.39 -6.27
CA GLN A 287 21.75 -16.46 -5.14
C GLN A 287 22.59 -15.25 -5.56
N GLY A 288 21.96 -14.08 -5.72
CA GLY A 288 22.62 -12.91 -6.30
C GLY A 288 22.03 -11.58 -5.85
N THR A 289 22.92 -10.62 -5.60
CA THR A 289 22.58 -9.23 -5.32
C THR A 289 22.15 -8.50 -6.59
N CYS A 290 20.93 -7.99 -6.62
CA CYS A 290 20.42 -7.16 -7.71
C CYS A 290 19.26 -6.26 -7.24
N ALA A 291 19.13 -5.07 -7.83
CA ALA A 291 18.05 -4.15 -7.46
C ALA A 291 16.65 -4.73 -7.73
N VAL A 292 15.64 -4.29 -6.97
CA VAL A 292 14.24 -4.62 -7.27
C VAL A 292 13.78 -3.83 -8.49
N VAL A 293 13.40 -4.52 -9.55
CA VAL A 293 12.95 -3.91 -10.81
C VAL A 293 11.43 -3.85 -10.86
N ARG A 294 10.90 -2.65 -11.07
CA ARG A 294 9.46 -2.39 -11.19
C ARG A 294 8.89 -3.11 -12.41
N GLY A 295 7.75 -3.79 -12.22
CA GLY A 295 7.18 -4.73 -13.20
C GLY A 295 8.04 -5.97 -13.51
N GLY A 296 9.19 -6.17 -12.85
CA GLY A 296 10.14 -7.26 -13.16
C GLY A 296 9.89 -8.58 -12.43
N LEU A 297 8.88 -8.66 -11.57
CA LEU A 297 8.61 -9.81 -10.70
C LEU A 297 7.82 -10.91 -11.44
N ARG A 298 8.25 -12.17 -11.30
CA ARG A 298 7.61 -13.30 -11.99
C ARG A 298 6.35 -13.79 -11.25
N GLY A 299 5.18 -13.31 -11.66
CA GLY A 299 3.90 -13.76 -11.11
C GLY A 299 2.65 -13.22 -11.84
N PRO A 300 1.44 -13.45 -11.31
CA PRO A 300 1.17 -14.22 -10.08
C PRO A 300 1.40 -15.71 -10.27
N VAL A 301 1.96 -16.36 -9.25
CA VAL A 301 1.92 -17.82 -9.07
C VAL A 301 1.16 -18.11 -7.80
N LYS A 302 0.10 -18.93 -7.87
CA LYS A 302 -0.54 -19.44 -6.66
C LYS A 302 0.44 -20.37 -5.94
N THR A 303 0.91 -19.96 -4.77
CA THR A 303 1.89 -20.67 -3.96
C THR A 303 1.29 -21.34 -2.73
N GLN A 304 0.15 -20.86 -2.23
CA GLN A 304 -0.57 -21.50 -1.13
C GLN A 304 -2.01 -21.83 -1.51
N SER A 305 -2.46 -23.02 -1.08
CA SER A 305 -3.78 -23.56 -1.42
C SER A 305 -4.90 -23.18 -0.44
N GLY A 306 -4.60 -22.46 0.64
CA GLY A 306 -5.51 -22.21 1.75
C GLY A 306 -5.34 -23.20 2.90
N TRP A 307 -4.94 -22.71 4.08
CA TRP A 307 -5.00 -23.46 5.34
C TRP A 307 -5.14 -22.49 6.51
N GLY A 308 -5.74 -22.96 7.61
CA GLY A 308 -5.90 -22.21 8.85
C GLY A 308 -7.27 -22.41 9.48
N TYR A 309 -7.38 -22.06 10.76
CA TYR A 309 -8.65 -21.99 11.48
C TYR A 309 -9.19 -20.56 11.51
N ASN A 310 -10.50 -20.42 11.48
CA ASN A 310 -11.23 -19.21 11.85
C ASN A 310 -12.19 -19.54 13.00
N ASP A 311 -12.72 -18.52 13.68
CA ASP A 311 -13.70 -18.70 14.77
C ASP A 311 -15.16 -18.79 14.27
N GLY A 312 -15.34 -18.90 12.94
CA GLY A 312 -16.63 -19.12 12.29
C GLY A 312 -17.39 -17.82 11.99
N THR A 313 -18.71 -17.93 11.82
CA THR A 313 -19.62 -16.79 11.67
C THR A 313 -20.10 -16.35 13.06
N TYR A 314 -20.19 -15.04 13.32
CA TYR A 314 -20.73 -14.55 14.59
C TYR A 314 -22.12 -15.12 14.88
N ALA A 315 -22.28 -15.64 16.09
CA ALA A 315 -23.53 -16.15 16.64
C ALA A 315 -23.84 -15.35 17.90
N HIS A 316 -24.74 -14.36 17.80
CA HIS A 316 -25.19 -13.59 18.95
C HIS A 316 -25.91 -14.47 19.97
N LYS A 317 -25.69 -14.17 21.27
CA LYS A 317 -26.37 -14.75 22.42
C LYS A 317 -26.32 -13.75 23.58
N ASP A 318 -27.48 -13.47 24.19
CA ASP A 318 -27.60 -12.64 25.39
C ASP A 318 -27.66 -13.49 26.68
N ASP A 319 -27.22 -12.91 27.80
CA ASP A 319 -27.60 -13.31 29.17
C ASP A 319 -28.27 -12.13 29.90
N SER A 320 -29.51 -12.33 30.35
CA SER A 320 -30.34 -11.37 31.08
C SER A 320 -30.57 -11.75 32.56
N THR A 321 -29.72 -12.61 33.14
CA THR A 321 -29.77 -12.95 34.57
C THR A 321 -29.29 -11.82 35.49
N VAL A 322 -28.56 -10.83 34.95
CA VAL A 322 -28.30 -9.55 35.62
C VAL A 322 -29.62 -8.78 35.70
N GLY A 323 -30.24 -8.79 36.88
CA GLY A 323 -31.46 -8.03 37.16
C GLY A 323 -31.25 -6.52 36.93
N PRO A 324 -32.32 -5.77 36.59
CA PRO A 324 -32.22 -4.39 36.19
C PRO A 324 -31.61 -3.50 37.28
N ILE A 325 -30.80 -2.52 36.86
CA ILE A 325 -30.21 -1.53 37.75
C ILE A 325 -31.12 -0.29 37.79
N ASP A 326 -31.69 -0.05 38.97
CA ASP A 326 -32.36 1.20 39.35
C ASP A 326 -31.33 2.31 39.55
N LEU A 327 -31.18 3.23 38.59
CA LEU A 327 -30.40 4.44 38.80
C LEU A 327 -31.19 5.41 39.70
N GLY A 328 -30.58 5.83 40.81
CA GLY A 328 -31.25 6.65 41.82
C GLY A 328 -31.69 8.03 41.29
N HIS A 329 -32.95 8.39 41.56
CA HIS A 329 -33.64 9.59 41.04
C HIS A 329 -32.83 10.91 41.12
N THR A 330 -32.02 11.10 42.17
CA THR A 330 -31.44 12.39 42.57
C THR A 330 -30.52 13.09 41.55
N VAL A 331 -30.12 12.44 40.44
CA VAL A 331 -28.99 12.89 39.63
C VAL A 331 -29.22 12.95 38.11
N ILE A 332 -30.05 12.06 37.52
CA ILE A 332 -30.30 12.02 36.07
C ILE A 332 -31.56 12.83 35.69
N GLY A 333 -32.56 12.89 36.58
CA GLY A 333 -33.85 13.53 36.28
C GLY A 333 -34.67 12.77 35.24
N ASP A 334 -35.69 13.43 34.69
CA ASP A 334 -36.49 12.87 33.59
C ASP A 334 -35.73 12.93 32.27
N ILE A 335 -35.61 11.78 31.58
CA ILE A 335 -35.15 11.71 30.20
C ILE A 335 -36.32 12.10 29.29
N GLU A 336 -36.66 13.39 29.24
CA GLU A 336 -37.63 13.88 28.26
C GLU A 336 -37.01 13.88 26.84
N PRO A 337 -37.69 13.35 25.81
CA PRO A 337 -37.18 13.34 24.45
C PRO A 337 -36.81 14.74 23.93
N GLY A 338 -35.50 14.99 23.75
CA GLY A 338 -34.97 16.27 23.30
C GLY A 338 -34.56 17.26 24.41
N THR A 339 -34.49 16.83 25.67
CA THR A 339 -33.86 17.61 26.77
C THR A 339 -32.60 16.94 27.34
N GLY A 340 -32.21 15.76 26.84
CA GLY A 340 -30.99 15.08 27.24
C GLY A 340 -30.71 13.82 26.41
N GLY A 341 -29.70 13.05 26.83
CA GLY A 341 -29.31 11.78 26.20
C GLY A 341 -28.35 10.96 27.06
N ILE A 342 -28.23 9.67 26.74
CA ILE A 342 -27.33 8.69 27.39
C ILE A 342 -26.28 8.21 26.38
N TRP A 343 -25.06 7.95 26.86
CA TRP A 343 -24.00 7.23 26.14
C TRP A 343 -23.29 6.25 27.04
N PHE A 344 -22.62 5.28 26.40
CA PHE A 344 -21.57 4.49 27.00
C PHE A 344 -20.28 4.79 26.22
N ALA A 345 -19.17 5.07 26.92
CA ALA A 345 -17.89 5.45 26.31
C ALA A 345 -16.70 5.08 27.21
N GLN A 346 -15.59 4.62 26.64
CA GLN A 346 -14.36 4.29 27.33
C GLN A 346 -13.61 5.58 27.69
N LEU A 347 -14.08 6.28 28.73
CA LEU A 347 -13.57 7.60 29.11
C LEU A 347 -12.35 7.55 30.03
N VAL A 348 -12.25 6.53 30.89
CA VAL A 348 -11.12 6.34 31.81
C VAL A 348 -10.65 4.89 31.81
N ASN A 349 -9.34 4.64 31.72
CA ASN A 349 -8.75 3.30 31.74
C ASN A 349 -8.01 3.04 33.08
N PRO A 350 -8.72 2.73 34.18
CA PRO A 350 -8.12 2.53 35.49
C PRO A 350 -7.30 1.24 35.54
N GLY A 351 -5.97 1.39 35.58
CA GLY A 351 -5.03 0.26 35.65
C GLY A 351 -4.39 -0.12 34.32
N ASN A 352 -4.62 0.66 33.25
CA ASN A 352 -4.08 0.44 31.91
C ASN A 352 -4.45 -0.95 31.36
N ALA A 353 -5.74 -1.28 31.36
CA ALA A 353 -6.28 -2.45 30.70
C ALA A 353 -5.90 -2.45 29.20
N ASP A 354 -5.75 -3.65 28.65
CA ASP A 354 -5.42 -3.87 27.25
C ASP A 354 -6.60 -3.58 26.32
N PHE A 355 -6.31 -3.31 25.04
CA PHE A 355 -7.35 -3.27 24.00
C PHE A 355 -8.19 -4.55 24.02
N GLY A 356 -9.51 -4.39 24.09
CA GLY A 356 -10.45 -5.51 24.21
C GLY A 356 -10.70 -6.00 25.64
N ASP A 357 -10.17 -5.33 26.67
CA ASP A 357 -10.58 -5.46 28.08
C ASP A 357 -11.10 -4.12 28.67
N TYR A 358 -11.32 -3.14 27.79
CA TYR A 358 -11.96 -1.85 28.05
C TYR A 358 -13.40 -1.99 28.57
N LEU A 359 -13.79 -1.08 29.45
CA LEU A 359 -15.12 -0.98 30.05
C LEU A 359 -15.67 0.44 29.89
N ASP A 360 -16.89 0.55 29.39
CA ASP A 360 -17.47 1.83 29.03
C ASP A 360 -18.18 2.50 30.23
N GLU A 361 -17.88 3.76 30.48
CA GLU A 361 -18.57 4.62 31.45
C GLU A 361 -19.96 5.03 30.97
N LEU A 362 -20.91 5.09 31.90
CA LEU A 362 -22.22 5.69 31.66
C LEU A 362 -22.06 7.23 31.66
N VAL A 363 -22.51 7.88 30.59
CA VAL A 363 -22.54 9.34 30.45
C VAL A 363 -23.97 9.81 30.24
N TYR A 364 -24.35 10.90 30.91
CA TYR A 364 -25.62 11.59 30.71
C TYR A 364 -25.39 13.09 30.49
N CYS A 365 -26.02 13.68 29.47
CA CYS A 365 -25.94 15.11 29.18
C CYS A 365 -27.32 15.70 28.96
N THR A 366 -27.48 17.00 29.27
CA THR A 366 -28.76 17.72 29.18
C THR A 366 -28.70 18.89 28.19
N ASP A 367 -29.86 19.25 27.63
CA ASP A 367 -30.14 20.51 26.94
C ASP A 367 -31.08 21.35 27.83
N THR A 368 -30.78 22.63 28.02
CA THR A 368 -31.44 23.49 29.02
C THR A 368 -32.21 24.66 28.41
N GLY A 369 -33.36 24.96 29.00
CA GLY A 369 -34.20 26.11 28.64
C GLY A 369 -34.96 25.98 27.31
N PRO A 370 -35.88 26.92 27.01
CA PRO A 370 -36.82 26.83 25.88
C PRO A 370 -36.16 26.99 24.50
N GLY A 371 -34.83 27.15 24.42
CA GLY A 371 -34.07 27.23 23.18
C GLY A 371 -33.17 26.03 22.92
N GLN A 372 -33.16 25.01 23.80
CA GLN A 372 -32.15 23.94 23.83
C GLN A 372 -30.72 24.52 23.84
N VAL A 373 -30.22 24.89 25.02
CA VAL A 373 -28.84 25.37 25.22
C VAL A 373 -28.02 24.25 25.90
N PRO A 374 -26.78 23.93 25.45
CA PRO A 374 -25.96 22.88 26.05
C PRO A 374 -25.90 22.99 27.58
N GLY A 375 -26.37 21.96 28.27
CA GLY A 375 -26.39 21.83 29.73
C GLY A 375 -25.16 21.09 30.27
N PRO A 376 -25.15 20.76 31.57
CA PRO A 376 -24.12 19.89 32.15
C PRO A 376 -24.17 18.46 31.58
N CYS A 377 -22.99 17.86 31.50
CA CYS A 377 -22.80 16.41 31.41
C CYS A 377 -22.35 15.84 32.78
N LEU A 378 -22.68 14.58 33.02
CA LEU A 378 -22.32 13.79 34.19
C LEU A 378 -21.82 12.41 33.72
N MET A 379 -20.91 11.80 34.47
CA MET A 379 -20.42 10.44 34.25
C MET A 379 -20.51 9.59 35.51
N TRP A 380 -20.65 8.27 35.33
CA TRP A 380 -20.50 7.25 36.36
C TRP A 380 -19.44 6.25 35.90
N GLU A 381 -18.41 6.04 36.72
CA GLU A 381 -17.39 5.01 36.49
C GLU A 381 -18.00 3.62 36.40
N ASN A 382 -17.47 2.79 35.50
CA ASN A 382 -17.90 1.41 35.39
C ASN A 382 -17.18 0.52 36.42
N SER A 383 -17.93 -0.06 37.36
CA SER A 383 -17.43 -1.04 38.34
C SER A 383 -18.02 -2.43 38.04
N ASP A 384 -17.46 -3.10 37.03
CA ASP A 384 -17.91 -4.42 36.55
C ASP A 384 -19.43 -4.44 36.23
N GLY A 385 -19.91 -3.40 35.55
CA GLY A 385 -21.31 -3.13 35.22
C GLY A 385 -22.16 -2.57 36.36
N ASN A 386 -21.59 -2.25 37.52
CA ASN A 386 -22.31 -1.81 38.71
C ASN A 386 -22.19 -0.30 38.98
N TYR A 387 -23.03 0.49 38.33
CA TYR A 387 -23.10 1.95 38.48
C TYR A 387 -23.69 2.42 39.82
N ASN A 388 -24.36 1.54 40.59
CA ASN A 388 -25.07 1.89 41.82
C ASN A 388 -24.18 2.06 43.08
N LYS A 389 -22.86 2.13 42.90
CA LYS A 389 -21.87 2.27 43.98
C LYS A 389 -21.08 3.58 43.96
N ILE A 390 -21.27 4.43 42.94
CA ILE A 390 -20.38 5.55 42.65
C ILE A 390 -21.20 6.83 42.46
N ASP A 391 -20.80 7.90 43.16
CA ASP A 391 -21.38 9.23 43.01
C ASP A 391 -21.03 9.82 41.63
N ALA A 392 -22.02 10.42 40.96
CA ALA A 392 -21.82 10.98 39.63
C ALA A 392 -20.77 12.11 39.62
N LYS A 393 -19.84 12.04 38.69
CA LYS A 393 -18.82 13.06 38.47
C LYS A 393 -19.28 14.04 37.40
N ARG A 394 -19.05 15.34 37.61
CA ARG A 394 -19.31 16.35 36.58
C ARG A 394 -18.32 16.18 35.44
N LEU A 395 -18.84 16.04 34.22
CA LEU A 395 -18.07 15.96 32.99
C LEU A 395 -18.18 17.31 32.26
N ASP A 396 -17.04 17.87 31.82
CA ASP A 396 -17.01 19.03 30.92
C ASP A 396 -16.32 18.61 29.62
N ILE A 397 -17.14 18.36 28.59
CA ILE A 397 -16.69 17.87 27.29
C ILE A 397 -16.03 18.96 26.42
N GLY A 398 -15.93 20.21 26.91
CA GLY A 398 -15.34 21.35 26.19
C GLY A 398 -16.14 21.87 24.99
N LEU A 399 -16.88 21.01 24.30
CA LEU A 399 -17.69 21.33 23.13
C LEU A 399 -19.07 21.88 23.53
N LYS A 400 -19.50 22.97 22.86
CA LYS A 400 -20.87 23.50 22.98
C LYS A 400 -21.83 22.72 22.08
N CYS A 401 -22.07 21.46 22.45
CA CYS A 401 -22.93 20.55 21.70
C CYS A 401 -24.30 20.36 22.35
N LEU A 402 -25.35 20.26 21.53
CA LEU A 402 -26.67 19.82 22.00
C LEU A 402 -26.68 18.30 22.16
N ALA A 403 -27.43 17.79 23.15
CA ALA A 403 -27.45 16.37 23.50
C ALA A 403 -27.60 15.45 22.27
N ARG A 404 -28.54 15.74 21.37
CA ARG A 404 -28.74 14.99 20.11
C ARG A 404 -27.51 14.84 19.20
N GLY A 405 -26.56 15.77 19.30
CA GLY A 405 -25.32 15.80 18.50
C GLY A 405 -24.09 15.20 19.18
N ILE A 406 -24.14 14.97 20.50
CA ILE A 406 -23.02 14.40 21.25
C ILE A 406 -22.77 12.96 20.81
N ARG A 407 -21.51 12.63 20.57
CA ARG A 407 -20.99 11.28 20.33
C ARG A 407 -19.69 11.13 21.11
N PHE A 408 -19.26 9.89 21.30
CA PHE A 408 -17.95 9.54 21.85
C PHE A 408 -17.30 8.51 20.93
N GLY A 409 -15.97 8.47 20.91
CA GLY A 409 -15.19 7.54 20.09
C GLY A 409 -13.73 8.00 19.97
N ASP A 410 -12.77 7.10 20.04
CA ASP A 410 -11.33 7.40 19.92
C ASP A 410 -10.95 7.93 18.53
N VAL A 411 -10.70 9.24 18.40
CA VAL A 411 -10.32 9.90 17.13
C VAL A 411 -8.80 9.84 16.91
N ASN A 412 -8.00 9.56 17.95
CA ASN A 412 -6.54 9.69 17.89
C ASN A 412 -5.79 8.34 17.90
N GLY A 413 -6.40 7.30 18.44
CA GLY A 413 -5.90 5.93 18.56
C GLY A 413 -5.12 5.66 19.84
N ASP A 414 -5.43 6.33 20.97
CA ASP A 414 -4.77 6.10 22.27
C ASP A 414 -5.52 5.15 23.22
N GLY A 415 -6.73 4.72 22.87
CA GLY A 415 -7.57 3.82 23.66
C GLY A 415 -8.55 4.52 24.61
N LEU A 416 -8.67 5.85 24.55
CA LEU A 416 -9.72 6.61 25.24
C LEU A 416 -10.67 7.26 24.24
N ASP A 417 -11.97 7.23 24.54
CA ASP A 417 -12.95 7.87 23.68
C ASP A 417 -12.90 9.40 23.79
N ASP A 418 -12.80 10.08 22.65
CA ASP A 418 -12.80 11.54 22.52
C ASP A 418 -14.24 12.09 22.55
N ALA A 419 -14.39 13.36 22.95
CA ALA A 419 -15.69 14.04 22.94
C ALA A 419 -15.98 14.62 21.56
N ILE A 420 -17.12 14.26 20.97
CA ILE A 420 -17.47 14.60 19.59
C ILE A 420 -18.82 15.31 19.53
N CYS A 421 -18.92 16.34 18.69
CA CYS A 421 -20.18 16.94 18.31
C CYS A 421 -20.42 16.84 16.81
N ILE A 422 -21.51 16.19 16.41
CA ILE A 422 -22.07 16.29 15.06
C ILE A 422 -23.14 17.38 15.06
N ASN A 423 -22.97 18.43 14.27
CA ASN A 423 -23.95 19.52 14.18
C ASN A 423 -25.11 19.19 13.20
N GLN A 424 -26.08 20.11 13.05
CA GLN A 424 -27.26 19.86 12.21
C GLN A 424 -26.91 19.68 10.72
N GLU A 425 -25.89 20.37 10.19
CA GLU A 425 -25.39 20.23 8.82
C GLU A 425 -24.26 19.17 8.68
N ALA A 426 -24.26 18.14 9.54
CA ALA A 426 -23.32 17.02 9.49
C ALA A 426 -21.82 17.41 9.58
N LYS A 427 -21.48 18.52 10.25
CA LYS A 427 -20.08 18.89 10.56
C LYS A 427 -19.64 18.22 11.85
N MET A 428 -18.39 17.74 11.89
CA MET A 428 -17.78 17.07 13.03
C MET A 428 -16.81 17.99 13.77
N TYR A 429 -17.05 18.16 15.07
CA TYR A 429 -16.18 18.86 16.00
C TYR A 429 -15.67 17.88 17.07
N VAL A 430 -14.42 18.00 17.49
CA VAL A 430 -13.74 17.09 18.42
C VAL A 430 -13.03 17.87 19.53
N ALA A 431 -13.08 17.34 20.75
CA ALA A 431 -12.20 17.70 21.85
C ALA A 431 -11.54 16.42 22.39
N ILE A 432 -10.20 16.43 22.46
CA ILE A 432 -9.39 15.24 22.70
C ILE A 432 -9.33 14.91 24.19
N ASN A 433 -9.64 13.67 24.56
CA ASN A 433 -9.55 13.16 25.92
C ASN A 433 -8.07 13.18 26.38
N LYS A 434 -7.80 13.76 27.56
CA LYS A 434 -6.44 13.84 28.14
C LYS A 434 -6.23 12.85 29.27
N GLY A 435 -7.18 11.93 29.47
CA GLY A 435 -7.29 11.12 30.67
C GLY A 435 -7.56 11.99 31.92
N GLY A 436 -7.33 11.38 33.08
CA GLY A 436 -7.82 11.87 34.37
C GLY A 436 -9.10 11.14 34.78
N ASN A 437 -9.63 11.44 35.98
CA ASN A 437 -10.87 10.84 36.46
C ASN A 437 -11.60 11.80 37.45
N PRO A 438 -12.59 12.59 37.00
CA PRO A 438 -13.13 12.64 35.62
C PRO A 438 -12.06 13.12 34.61
N PRO A 439 -12.19 12.73 33.33
CA PRO A 439 -11.24 13.15 32.30
C PRO A 439 -11.36 14.64 32.00
N THR A 440 -10.36 15.19 31.32
CA THR A 440 -10.37 16.56 30.79
C THR A 440 -10.21 16.53 29.28
N PHE A 441 -10.83 17.48 28.56
CA PHE A 441 -10.86 17.49 27.10
C PHE A 441 -10.18 18.73 26.50
N GLU A 442 -9.31 18.52 25.51
CA GLU A 442 -8.60 19.54 24.74
C GLU A 442 -9.37 19.84 23.44
N VAL A 443 -10.17 20.92 23.44
CA VAL A 443 -10.83 21.41 22.23
C VAL A 443 -9.77 21.84 21.22
N LEU A 444 -9.77 21.21 20.03
CA LEU A 444 -8.82 21.53 18.97
C LEU A 444 -9.08 22.92 18.36
N GLU A 445 -8.18 23.39 17.49
CA GLU A 445 -8.34 24.68 16.82
C GLU A 445 -9.61 24.76 15.95
N ASN A 446 -9.98 25.99 15.55
CA ASN A 446 -11.27 26.30 14.91
C ASN A 446 -12.50 25.84 15.72
N GLY A 447 -12.36 25.76 17.04
CA GLY A 447 -13.43 25.31 17.95
C GLY A 447 -13.69 23.81 17.89
N GLY A 448 -12.67 23.02 17.55
CA GLY A 448 -12.73 21.57 17.41
C GLY A 448 -13.06 21.07 16.01
N LEU A 449 -13.27 21.94 15.01
CA LEU A 449 -13.77 21.54 13.69
C LEU A 449 -12.77 20.65 12.92
N VAL A 450 -13.02 19.34 12.85
CA VAL A 450 -12.21 18.37 12.09
C VAL A 450 -12.84 17.96 10.76
N ARG A 451 -14.16 18.14 10.57
CA ARG A 451 -14.83 17.89 9.29
C ARG A 451 -15.90 18.96 9.00
N GLY A 452 -15.63 19.79 8.01
CA GLY A 452 -16.57 20.79 7.50
C GLY A 452 -17.56 20.24 6.47
N THR A 453 -18.43 21.12 5.96
CA THR A 453 -19.30 20.82 4.82
C THR A 453 -18.54 20.94 3.50
N GLY A 454 -18.51 19.88 2.68
CA GLY A 454 -17.72 19.81 1.46
C GLY A 454 -18.49 19.24 0.26
N SER A 455 -17.91 19.35 -0.95
CA SER A 455 -18.51 18.90 -2.21
C SER A 455 -18.65 17.38 -2.35
N GLU A 456 -17.99 16.61 -1.49
CA GLU A 456 -17.95 15.14 -1.50
C GLU A 456 -19.00 14.51 -0.54
N GLN A 457 -19.80 15.32 0.15
CA GLN A 457 -20.66 14.85 1.24
C GLN A 457 -21.96 14.23 0.70
N THR A 458 -22.15 12.92 0.94
CA THR A 458 -23.42 12.21 0.61
C THR A 458 -24.51 12.40 1.67
N CYS A 459 -24.19 13.03 2.81
CA CYS A 459 -25.15 13.40 3.84
C CYS A 459 -25.22 14.92 4.08
N ASP A 460 -26.44 15.44 4.21
CA ASP A 460 -26.77 16.85 4.42
C ASP A 460 -27.30 17.13 5.85
N SER A 461 -27.44 16.09 6.68
CA SER A 461 -28.06 16.20 8.01
C SER A 461 -27.44 15.31 9.10
N GLN A 462 -27.50 15.77 10.35
CA GLN A 462 -27.06 15.06 11.57
C GLN A 462 -27.53 13.60 11.67
N ALA A 463 -28.78 13.32 11.24
CA ALA A 463 -29.40 12.00 11.37
C ALA A 463 -28.77 10.92 10.47
N GLN A 464 -28.07 11.33 9.40
CA GLN A 464 -27.39 10.44 8.46
C GLN A 464 -25.98 10.05 8.88
N VAL A 465 -25.40 10.69 9.90
CA VAL A 465 -24.00 10.45 10.30
C VAL A 465 -23.90 9.22 11.20
N ARG A 466 -22.99 8.31 10.88
CA ARG A 466 -22.52 7.23 11.77
C ARG A 466 -21.00 7.31 11.88
N LEU A 467 -20.47 6.96 13.04
CA LEU A 467 -19.04 6.98 13.35
C LEU A 467 -18.63 5.62 13.91
N GLY A 468 -17.40 5.20 13.65
CA GLY A 468 -16.86 3.91 14.07
C GLY A 468 -15.59 3.59 13.29
N ASP A 469 -14.61 2.90 13.89
CA ASP A 469 -13.45 2.37 13.14
C ASP A 469 -13.94 1.33 12.11
N MET A 470 -13.82 1.65 10.83
CA MET A 470 -14.36 0.83 9.74
C MET A 470 -13.28 -0.05 9.08
N ASP A 471 -12.01 0.37 9.11
CA ASP A 471 -10.90 -0.39 8.49
C ASP A 471 -10.06 -1.21 9.48
N GLY A 472 -10.26 -1.01 10.78
CA GLY A 472 -9.67 -1.75 11.90
C GLY A 472 -8.24 -1.31 12.23
N ASP A 473 -7.95 -0.01 12.23
CA ASP A 473 -6.63 0.52 12.64
C ASP A 473 -6.59 1.16 14.04
N GLY A 474 -7.76 1.33 14.66
CA GLY A 474 -7.96 1.88 16.00
C GLY A 474 -8.37 3.34 16.04
N ARG A 475 -8.69 3.97 14.90
CA ARG A 475 -9.09 5.38 14.83
C ARG A 475 -10.51 5.51 14.26
N LEU A 476 -11.32 6.37 14.86
CA LEU A 476 -12.73 6.52 14.51
C LEU A 476 -12.91 7.11 13.11
N ASP A 477 -13.56 6.37 12.21
CA ASP A 477 -13.91 6.82 10.86
C ASP A 477 -15.26 7.56 10.84
N TYR A 478 -15.46 8.35 9.77
CA TYR A 478 -16.68 9.12 9.54
C TYR A 478 -17.47 8.53 8.37
N CYS A 479 -18.77 8.26 8.57
CA CYS A 479 -19.64 7.72 7.54
C CYS A 479 -20.96 8.49 7.38
N CYS A 480 -21.41 8.61 6.12
CA CYS A 480 -22.71 9.14 5.71
C CYS A 480 -23.60 8.00 5.22
N ILE A 481 -24.85 7.93 5.70
CA ILE A 481 -25.92 7.12 5.09
C ILE A 481 -26.69 7.97 4.06
N ASP A 482 -26.85 7.49 2.83
CA ASP A 482 -27.62 8.18 1.78
C ASP A 482 -29.15 7.98 1.94
N LYS A 483 -29.92 8.58 1.02
CA LYS A 483 -31.40 8.53 1.04
C LYS A 483 -32.00 7.17 0.62
N LYS A 484 -31.16 6.17 0.30
CA LYS A 484 -31.53 4.75 0.06
C LYS A 484 -31.11 3.82 1.20
N GLY A 485 -30.23 4.28 2.10
CA GLY A 485 -29.57 3.44 3.11
C GLY A 485 -28.16 2.98 2.72
N ASP A 486 -27.64 3.37 1.55
CA ASP A 486 -26.27 3.05 1.14
C ASP A 486 -25.29 3.91 1.96
N ILE A 487 -24.26 3.30 2.54
CA ILE A 487 -23.30 3.96 3.44
C ILE A 487 -21.97 4.20 2.73
N TYR A 488 -21.45 5.41 2.88
CA TYR A 488 -20.17 5.89 2.35
C TYR A 488 -19.29 6.31 3.53
N CYS A 489 -18.03 5.86 3.55
CA CYS A 489 -17.13 6.06 4.68
C CYS A 489 -15.77 6.65 4.27
N TRP A 490 -15.25 7.50 5.15
CA TRP A 490 -13.95 8.16 5.03
C TRP A 490 -13.09 7.82 6.23
N ARG A 491 -11.92 7.24 5.95
CA ARG A 491 -10.87 6.91 6.89
C ARG A 491 -10.35 8.16 7.60
N ASN A 492 -10.15 8.06 8.90
CA ASN A 492 -9.34 8.96 9.70
C ASN A 492 -7.86 8.53 9.62
N GLY A 493 -7.12 9.06 8.65
CA GLY A 493 -5.71 8.71 8.40
C GLY A 493 -4.70 9.63 9.10
N GLY A 494 -3.45 9.14 9.21
CA GLY A 494 -2.32 9.85 9.83
C GLY A 494 -2.01 9.40 11.27
N SER A 495 -1.10 10.12 11.94
CA SER A 495 -0.49 9.68 13.21
C SER A 495 -0.59 10.68 14.38
N GLY A 496 -1.23 11.84 14.18
CA GLY A 496 -1.50 12.82 15.23
C GLY A 496 -2.95 12.81 15.74
N LYS A 497 -3.37 13.89 16.41
CA LYS A 497 -4.60 13.92 17.22
C LYS A 497 -5.90 13.78 16.43
N ALA A 498 -5.92 14.20 15.16
CA ALA A 498 -7.15 14.33 14.39
C ALA A 498 -6.88 14.31 12.88
N PRO A 499 -7.91 14.03 12.04
CA PRO A 499 -7.80 14.01 10.58
C PRO A 499 -7.72 15.42 9.94
N THR A 500 -6.82 16.27 10.44
CA THR A 500 -6.54 17.60 9.89
C THR A 500 -5.04 17.78 9.62
N ALA A 501 -4.69 18.52 8.57
CA ALA A 501 -3.30 18.72 8.17
C ALA A 501 -2.43 19.40 9.22
N LYS A 502 -3.04 20.10 10.22
CA LYS A 502 -2.32 20.67 11.36
C LYS A 502 -2.02 19.65 12.45
N GLU A 503 -2.92 18.70 12.67
CA GLU A 503 -2.78 17.61 13.64
C GLU A 503 -2.16 16.35 12.99
N ASN A 504 -1.40 16.51 11.90
CA ASN A 504 -0.74 15.43 11.15
C ASN A 504 -1.68 14.25 10.77
N GLY A 505 -2.90 14.59 10.33
CA GLY A 505 -3.88 13.63 9.84
C GLY A 505 -4.68 14.15 8.64
N TYR A 506 -5.55 13.29 8.11
CA TYR A 506 -6.35 13.57 6.92
C TYR A 506 -7.58 12.67 6.83
N TRP A 507 -8.62 13.12 6.12
CA TRP A 507 -9.71 12.27 5.67
C TRP A 507 -9.36 11.62 4.31
N GLN A 508 -9.71 10.35 4.12
CA GLN A 508 -9.52 9.63 2.85
C GLN A 508 -10.70 8.70 2.58
N GLU A 509 -11.24 8.63 1.36
CA GLU A 509 -12.30 7.66 1.06
C GLU A 509 -11.83 6.22 1.22
N LEU A 510 -12.60 5.37 1.93
CA LEU A 510 -12.21 3.96 2.13
C LEU A 510 -12.28 3.13 0.83
N VAL A 511 -13.25 3.43 -0.04
CA VAL A 511 -13.60 2.59 -1.20
C VAL A 511 -13.63 3.36 -2.53
N GLY A 512 -13.80 4.69 -2.51
CA GLY A 512 -14.18 5.46 -3.70
C GLY A 512 -15.63 5.18 -4.14
N GLY A 513 -16.51 4.88 -3.19
CA GLY A 513 -17.87 4.42 -3.45
C GLY A 513 -18.57 3.88 -2.19
N ILE A 514 -19.60 3.06 -2.40
CA ILE A 514 -20.41 2.47 -1.32
C ILE A 514 -19.55 1.52 -0.47
N THR A 515 -19.46 1.80 0.83
CA THR A 515 -18.75 0.97 1.83
C THR A 515 -19.65 -0.12 2.40
N PHE A 516 -20.94 0.17 2.61
CA PHE A 516 -21.97 -0.83 2.92
C PHE A 516 -23.21 -0.56 2.09
N LYS A 517 -23.65 -1.56 1.32
CA LYS A 517 -24.88 -1.48 0.52
C LYS A 517 -26.11 -1.83 1.33
N ALA A 518 -27.16 -1.01 1.22
CA ALA A 518 -28.46 -1.17 1.89
C ALA A 518 -29.01 -2.60 1.79
N LYS A 519 -29.62 -3.08 2.88
CA LYS A 519 -30.19 -4.44 3.02
C LYS A 519 -31.73 -4.47 2.96
N GLY A 520 -32.39 -3.31 3.00
CA GLY A 520 -33.86 -3.21 3.01
C GLY A 520 -34.39 -2.67 4.33
N GLU A 521 -33.83 -1.55 4.78
CA GLU A 521 -34.05 -0.82 6.04
C GLU A 521 -35.44 -0.15 6.06
N GLY A 522 -36.51 -0.96 5.92
CA GLY A 522 -37.88 -0.52 5.66
C GLY A 522 -38.55 0.32 6.76
N GLU A 523 -37.87 0.53 7.89
CA GLU A 523 -38.31 1.43 8.96
C GLU A 523 -37.44 2.70 9.09
N GLY A 524 -36.60 2.99 8.09
CA GLY A 524 -35.75 4.18 8.07
C GLY A 524 -34.40 4.00 8.75
N ILE A 525 -33.46 4.89 8.41
CA ILE A 525 -32.04 4.81 8.78
C ILE A 525 -31.78 4.93 10.29
N ASP A 526 -32.76 5.37 11.07
CA ASP A 526 -32.67 5.53 12.53
C ASP A 526 -32.56 4.19 13.26
N GLY A 527 -32.79 3.05 12.57
CA GLY A 527 -32.46 1.72 13.08
C GLY A 527 -30.97 1.38 13.03
N VAL A 528 -30.20 2.01 12.12
CA VAL A 528 -28.77 1.70 11.94
C VAL A 528 -27.96 2.18 13.14
N ARG A 529 -27.17 1.28 13.69
CA ARG A 529 -26.13 1.46 14.71
C ARG A 529 -24.82 0.92 14.17
N PHE A 530 -23.73 1.51 14.64
CA PHE A 530 -22.35 1.13 14.38
C PHE A 530 -21.78 0.71 15.74
N VAL A 531 -21.37 -0.55 15.85
CA VAL A 531 -21.05 -1.21 17.13
C VAL A 531 -20.03 -2.31 16.88
N ASP A 532 -18.98 -2.42 17.70
CA ASP A 532 -18.17 -3.64 17.78
C ASP A 532 -18.96 -4.71 18.59
N ILE A 533 -19.69 -5.59 17.89
CA ILE A 533 -20.59 -6.56 18.53
C ILE A 533 -19.91 -7.91 18.76
N ASN A 534 -18.78 -8.16 18.10
CA ASN A 534 -18.02 -9.41 18.20
C ASN A 534 -16.75 -9.30 19.09
N GLY A 535 -16.27 -8.08 19.34
CA GLY A 535 -15.07 -7.75 20.13
C GLY A 535 -13.75 -7.76 19.33
N ASP A 536 -13.77 -7.61 18.01
CA ASP A 536 -12.57 -7.67 17.17
C ASP A 536 -11.89 -6.31 16.88
N GLY A 537 -12.53 -5.22 17.29
CA GLY A 537 -12.06 -3.85 17.09
C GLY A 537 -12.51 -3.21 15.78
N ARG A 538 -13.33 -3.88 14.97
CA ARG A 538 -14.02 -3.29 13.83
C ARG A 538 -15.45 -2.91 14.17
N THR A 539 -15.95 -1.92 13.46
CA THR A 539 -17.35 -1.50 13.55
C THR A 539 -18.23 -2.38 12.70
N ASP A 540 -19.09 -3.15 13.34
CA ASP A 540 -20.13 -3.94 12.70
C ASP A 540 -21.37 -3.09 12.40
N TRP A 541 -22.13 -3.52 11.40
CA TRP A 541 -23.42 -2.94 11.06
C TRP A 541 -24.52 -3.68 11.84
N VAL A 542 -25.23 -2.96 12.69
CA VAL A 542 -26.36 -3.47 13.47
C VAL A 542 -27.59 -2.63 13.15
N TYR A 543 -28.68 -3.25 12.70
CA TYR A 543 -29.96 -2.55 12.47
C TYR A 543 -31.00 -2.99 13.48
N ILE A 544 -31.52 -2.04 14.26
CA ILE A 544 -32.54 -2.26 15.28
C ILE A 544 -33.94 -1.97 14.71
N HIS A 545 -34.77 -3.01 14.70
CA HIS A 545 -36.19 -2.94 14.37
C HIS A 545 -36.98 -2.28 15.53
N LYS A 546 -38.18 -1.76 15.26
CA LYS A 546 -39.00 -1.07 16.28
C LYS A 546 -39.41 -1.95 17.49
N ASP A 547 -39.35 -3.27 17.38
CA ASP A 547 -39.60 -4.21 18.48
C ASP A 547 -38.32 -4.55 19.29
N GLY A 548 -37.18 -3.96 18.95
CA GLY A 548 -35.89 -4.21 19.59
C GLY A 548 -35.16 -5.47 19.14
N SER A 549 -35.70 -6.21 18.16
CA SER A 549 -34.93 -7.23 17.44
C SER A 549 -33.91 -6.58 16.50
N SER A 550 -32.93 -7.36 16.00
CA SER A 550 -31.90 -6.80 15.10
C SER A 550 -31.53 -7.67 13.92
N ASP A 551 -31.08 -7.05 12.83
CA ASP A 551 -30.17 -7.65 11.86
C ASP A 551 -28.72 -7.23 12.14
N ILE A 552 -27.75 -8.11 11.89
CA ILE A 552 -26.32 -7.88 12.15
C ILE A 552 -25.49 -8.36 10.95
N TYR A 553 -24.56 -7.52 10.49
CA TYR A 553 -23.51 -7.85 9.53
C TYR A 553 -22.16 -7.45 10.12
N VAL A 554 -21.28 -8.44 10.30
CA VAL A 554 -19.94 -8.27 10.85
C VAL A 554 -18.98 -7.73 9.80
N ASN A 555 -18.11 -6.81 10.21
CA ASN A 555 -17.07 -6.19 9.40
C ASN A 555 -15.79 -7.04 9.47
N GLN A 556 -15.41 -7.68 8.36
CA GLN A 556 -14.18 -8.45 8.28
C GLN A 556 -13.20 -7.82 7.28
N ARG A 557 -11.89 -8.02 7.49
CA ARG A 557 -10.86 -7.59 6.52
C ARG A 557 -11.05 -8.36 5.21
N GLY A 558 -11.53 -7.66 4.17
CA GLY A 558 -11.77 -8.25 2.86
C GLY A 558 -10.53 -8.37 1.97
N SER A 559 -10.71 -8.99 0.80
CA SER A 559 -9.70 -9.13 -0.26
C SER A 559 -9.93 -8.16 -1.41
N TYR A 560 -8.89 -7.89 -2.22
CA TYR A 560 -9.04 -7.10 -3.45
C TYR A 560 -9.81 -7.86 -4.54
N SER A 561 -9.70 -9.19 -4.54
CA SER A 561 -10.30 -10.11 -5.54
C SER A 561 -11.79 -10.33 -5.36
N GLU A 562 -12.30 -10.35 -4.12
CA GLU A 562 -13.71 -10.65 -3.82
C GLU A 562 -14.50 -9.39 -3.42
N ASP A 563 -13.95 -8.56 -2.53
CA ASP A 563 -14.63 -7.36 -2.01
C ASP A 563 -14.27 -6.08 -2.79
N GLY A 564 -13.28 -6.16 -3.70
CA GLY A 564 -12.92 -5.11 -4.64
C GLY A 564 -11.87 -4.11 -4.12
N LYS A 565 -11.72 -3.00 -4.86
CA LYS A 565 -10.65 -2.01 -4.65
C LYS A 565 -10.77 -1.25 -3.34
N GLY A 566 -9.65 -0.71 -2.86
CA GLY A 566 -9.60 0.04 -1.61
C GLY A 566 -9.77 -0.88 -0.40
N LEU A 567 -10.36 -0.35 0.65
CA LEU A 567 -10.54 -1.00 1.96
C LEU A 567 -12.01 -1.42 2.19
N ALA A 568 -12.71 -1.86 1.14
CA ALA A 568 -14.11 -2.30 1.25
C ALA A 568 -14.23 -3.53 2.18
N PRO A 569 -14.98 -3.46 3.29
CA PRO A 569 -15.09 -4.57 4.23
C PRO A 569 -15.78 -5.79 3.62
N HIS A 570 -15.39 -6.98 4.09
CA HIS A 570 -16.14 -8.20 3.85
C HIS A 570 -17.28 -8.29 4.87
N TRP A 571 -18.53 -8.18 4.40
CA TRP A 571 -19.71 -8.05 5.26
C TRP A 571 -20.39 -9.40 5.53
N ALA A 572 -19.93 -10.12 6.55
CA ALA A 572 -20.45 -11.43 6.92
C ALA A 572 -21.75 -11.31 7.73
N LYS A 573 -22.88 -11.86 7.25
CA LYS A 573 -24.13 -11.85 8.03
C LYS A 573 -24.00 -12.75 9.27
N ALA A 574 -24.41 -12.25 10.44
CA ALA A 574 -24.48 -13.06 11.65
C ALA A 574 -25.50 -14.22 11.52
N SER A 575 -25.21 -15.33 12.19
CA SER A 575 -26.04 -16.55 12.18
C SER A 575 -27.20 -16.51 13.18
N SER A 576 -27.07 -15.70 14.23
CA SER A 576 -28.12 -15.33 15.18
C SER A 576 -27.94 -13.87 15.59
N THR A 577 -29.01 -13.23 16.05
CA THR A 577 -29.07 -11.79 16.36
C THR A 577 -29.97 -11.54 17.58
N HIS A 578 -30.07 -10.29 18.04
CA HIS A 578 -30.91 -9.92 19.17
C HIS A 578 -32.40 -10.23 18.92
N ALA A 579 -33.05 -10.85 19.90
CA ALA A 579 -34.50 -11.03 19.91
C ALA A 579 -35.25 -9.74 20.32
N ALA A 580 -36.51 -9.64 19.92
CA ALA A 580 -37.43 -8.55 20.28
C ALA A 580 -37.57 -8.40 21.80
N PHE A 581 -37.69 -7.16 22.28
CA PHE A 581 -37.73 -6.81 23.69
C PHE A 581 -39.15 -6.48 24.15
N GLY A 582 -39.66 -7.25 25.11
CA GLY A 582 -41.02 -7.08 25.63
C GLY A 582 -41.17 -5.78 26.44
N GLY A 583 -42.08 -4.90 26.03
CA GLY A 583 -42.31 -3.63 26.71
C GLY A 583 -41.36 -2.50 26.30
N LEU A 584 -40.72 -2.59 25.13
CA LEU A 584 -39.94 -1.49 24.57
C LEU A 584 -40.84 -0.32 24.15
N ASP A 585 -40.53 0.91 24.59
CA ASP A 585 -41.25 2.14 24.19
C ASP A 585 -40.84 2.60 22.78
N THR A 586 -39.54 2.65 22.52
CA THR A 586 -38.93 2.95 21.21
C THR A 586 -37.54 2.30 21.11
N ARG A 587 -37.09 2.00 19.88
CA ARG A 587 -35.72 1.55 19.59
C ARG A 587 -34.63 2.57 19.95
N ASP A 588 -35.00 3.83 20.16
CA ASP A 588 -34.07 4.89 20.58
C ASP A 588 -33.67 4.74 22.06
N ASN A 589 -34.39 3.89 22.81
CA ASN A 589 -34.01 3.48 24.17
C ASN A 589 -33.02 2.30 24.19
N ILE A 590 -32.55 1.81 23.02
CA ILE A 590 -31.58 0.71 22.91
C ILE A 590 -30.19 1.27 22.62
N TYR A 591 -29.29 0.99 23.56
CA TYR A 591 -27.89 1.40 23.56
C TYR A 591 -26.98 0.18 23.58
N PHE A 592 -25.70 0.43 23.27
CA PHE A 592 -24.64 -0.57 23.27
C PHE A 592 -23.43 -0.04 24.04
N GLY A 593 -22.71 -0.93 24.72
CA GLY A 593 -21.48 -0.60 25.45
C GLY A 593 -20.85 -1.83 26.08
N ARG A 594 -19.53 -1.82 26.29
CA ARG A 594 -18.75 -2.87 26.94
C ARG A 594 -18.92 -2.75 28.46
N LEU A 595 -19.88 -3.46 29.04
CA LEU A 595 -20.21 -3.29 30.47
C LEU A 595 -19.58 -4.36 31.36
N GLN A 596 -19.41 -5.57 30.82
CA GLN A 596 -18.89 -6.73 31.55
C GLN A 596 -17.48 -7.13 31.08
N PRO A 597 -16.49 -7.28 31.98
CA PRO A 597 -15.13 -7.69 31.60
C PRO A 597 -15.08 -9.17 31.18
N ARG A 598 -14.06 -9.57 30.43
CA ARG A 598 -13.81 -10.97 30.00
C ARG A 598 -14.00 -11.99 31.13
N SER A 599 -13.46 -11.69 32.31
CA SER A 599 -13.52 -12.52 33.52
C SER A 599 -14.93 -12.86 34.01
N SER A 600 -15.93 -12.04 33.72
CA SER A 600 -17.33 -12.26 34.12
C SER A 600 -18.15 -13.05 33.08
N ARG A 601 -17.71 -13.05 31.80
CA ARG A 601 -18.39 -13.75 30.69
C ARG A 601 -18.14 -15.25 30.68
N GLY A 602 -17.08 -15.71 31.37
CA GLY A 602 -16.71 -17.12 31.45
C GLY A 602 -16.01 -17.67 30.20
N ASP A 603 -15.54 -16.77 29.33
CA ASP A 603 -14.75 -17.08 28.14
C ASP A 603 -13.44 -16.28 28.11
N ASN A 604 -12.54 -16.63 27.20
CA ASN A 604 -11.25 -15.93 27.00
C ASN A 604 -11.30 -14.97 25.79
N LEU A 605 -12.48 -14.55 25.34
CA LEU A 605 -12.63 -13.64 24.20
C LEU A 605 -12.58 -12.17 24.66
N PRO A 606 -12.33 -11.20 23.77
CA PRO A 606 -12.43 -9.78 24.11
C PRO A 606 -13.79 -9.40 24.71
N ALA A 607 -13.83 -8.29 25.44
CA ALA A 607 -15.06 -7.61 25.81
C ALA A 607 -15.84 -7.20 24.56
N ARG A 608 -17.16 -7.33 24.61
CA ARG A 608 -18.07 -7.17 23.47
C ARG A 608 -19.16 -6.20 23.87
N ALA A 609 -19.70 -5.44 22.93
CA ALA A 609 -20.81 -4.55 23.26
C ALA A 609 -22.02 -5.36 23.76
N ASP A 610 -22.42 -5.08 24.99
CA ASP A 610 -23.63 -5.58 25.63
C ASP A 610 -24.83 -4.73 25.18
N ARG A 611 -26.03 -5.31 25.15
CA ARG A 611 -27.26 -4.55 24.84
C ARG A 611 -27.84 -3.96 26.13
N ILE A 612 -28.11 -2.66 26.12
CA ILE A 612 -28.77 -1.94 27.19
C ILE A 612 -30.13 -1.46 26.70
N VAL A 613 -31.18 -1.72 27.48
CA VAL A 613 -32.51 -1.14 27.25
C VAL A 613 -32.86 -0.21 28.41
N VAL A 614 -33.16 1.04 28.07
CA VAL A 614 -33.56 2.10 29.02
C VAL A 614 -35.09 2.14 29.10
N GLN A 615 -35.65 2.06 30.31
CA GLN A 615 -37.10 2.23 30.52
C GLN A 615 -37.40 3.33 31.53
N ASN A 616 -38.41 4.15 31.20
CA ASN A 616 -38.96 5.17 32.10
C ASN A 616 -40.11 4.54 32.91
N LEU A 617 -39.92 4.37 34.22
CA LEU A 617 -40.95 3.81 35.10
C LEU A 617 -41.96 4.90 35.47
N THR A 618 -43.24 4.66 35.18
CA THR A 618 -44.34 5.57 35.54
C THR A 618 -44.41 5.82 37.04
N ALA A 619 -44.45 7.10 37.44
CA ALA A 619 -44.55 7.52 38.83
C ALA A 619 -45.75 6.87 39.54
N THR A 620 -45.52 6.32 40.74
CA THR A 620 -46.58 5.72 41.55
C THR A 620 -47.46 6.80 42.14
N ALA A 621 -48.79 6.70 41.99
CA ALA A 621 -49.73 7.71 42.49
C ALA A 621 -49.49 8.04 43.98
N GLY A 622 -49.16 9.31 44.27
CA GLY A 622 -48.78 9.79 45.60
C GLY A 622 -47.27 9.85 45.89
N LYS A 623 -46.41 9.51 44.92
CA LYS A 623 -44.95 9.71 44.98
C LYS A 623 -44.43 10.31 43.67
N ASN A 624 -43.86 11.52 43.74
CA ASN A 624 -43.25 12.21 42.61
C ASN A 624 -41.78 11.75 42.41
N ASP A 625 -41.57 10.45 42.24
CA ASP A 625 -40.31 9.85 41.82
C ASP A 625 -40.54 9.13 40.48
N PRO A 626 -40.32 9.77 39.31
CA PRO A 626 -40.00 9.05 38.09
C PRO A 626 -38.66 8.33 38.27
N LYS A 627 -38.48 7.20 37.59
CA LYS A 627 -37.23 6.43 37.63
C LYS A 627 -36.82 5.98 36.24
N VAL A 628 -35.52 6.03 35.98
CA VAL A 628 -34.90 5.34 34.84
C VAL A 628 -34.40 3.98 35.33
N GLN A 629 -34.72 2.93 34.58
CA GLN A 629 -34.28 1.57 34.86
C GLN A 629 -33.47 1.04 33.67
N LEU A 630 -32.26 0.54 33.95
CA LEU A 630 -31.39 -0.08 32.95
C LEU A 630 -31.54 -1.60 32.98
N PHE A 631 -31.96 -2.18 31.85
CA PHE A 631 -31.95 -3.62 31.62
C PHE A 631 -30.71 -3.98 30.82
N PHE A 632 -29.88 -4.86 31.37
CA PHE A 632 -28.66 -5.32 30.72
C PHE A 632 -28.84 -6.71 30.13
N GLN A 633 -28.28 -6.90 28.94
CA GLN A 633 -28.21 -8.18 28.27
C GLN A 633 -26.75 -8.39 27.84
N THR A 634 -26.06 -9.24 28.60
CA THR A 634 -24.62 -9.46 28.46
C THR A 634 -24.34 -10.31 27.22
N ASN A 635 -23.52 -9.79 26.32
CA ASN A 635 -23.21 -10.42 25.04
C ASN A 635 -22.27 -11.62 25.24
N LEU A 636 -22.87 -12.81 25.32
CA LEU A 636 -22.22 -14.12 25.31
C LEU A 636 -22.13 -14.71 23.88
N GLY A 637 -22.27 -13.87 22.85
CA GLY A 637 -22.04 -14.25 21.46
C GLY A 637 -20.55 -14.41 21.14
N ALA A 638 -20.24 -15.16 20.08
CA ALA A 638 -18.87 -15.46 19.66
C ALA A 638 -18.78 -15.74 18.16
N GLY A 639 -17.57 -15.72 17.61
CA GLY A 639 -17.27 -16.00 16.21
C GLY A 639 -17.17 -14.74 15.34
N GLY A 640 -16.54 -14.86 14.17
CA GLY A 640 -16.35 -13.77 13.21
C GLY A 640 -15.14 -12.88 13.47
N THR A 641 -14.41 -13.08 14.57
CA THR A 641 -13.33 -12.19 15.05
C THR A 641 -11.94 -12.57 14.54
N LYS A 642 -11.75 -13.76 13.94
CA LYS A 642 -10.43 -14.27 13.49
C LYS A 642 -10.52 -14.90 12.11
N LEU A 643 -9.69 -14.45 11.18
CA LEU A 643 -9.61 -14.93 9.79
C LEU A 643 -8.40 -15.85 9.60
N LYS A 644 -8.41 -16.69 8.56
CA LYS A 644 -7.36 -17.71 8.36
C LYS A 644 -6.01 -17.08 8.00
N GLY A 645 -6.01 -16.04 7.16
CA GLY A 645 -4.82 -15.28 6.78
C GLY A 645 -4.15 -14.56 7.96
N ASP A 646 -4.88 -14.24 9.03
CA ASP A 646 -4.31 -13.63 10.24
C ASP A 646 -3.29 -14.52 10.94
N GLY A 647 -3.36 -15.84 10.71
CA GLY A 647 -2.42 -16.81 11.26
C GLY A 647 -1.17 -17.03 10.43
N VAL A 648 -1.00 -16.37 9.28
CA VAL A 648 0.01 -16.73 8.28
C VAL A 648 1.33 -16.01 8.51
N PHE A 649 2.40 -16.78 8.76
CA PHE A 649 3.78 -16.34 8.98
C PHE A 649 4.77 -17.14 8.12
N TYR A 650 5.99 -16.63 7.98
CA TYR A 650 7.06 -17.22 7.18
C TYR A 650 8.40 -17.10 7.89
N CYS A 651 9.20 -18.16 7.87
CA CYS A 651 10.60 -18.13 8.29
C CYS A 651 11.30 -19.45 7.92
N ASP A 652 12.58 -19.43 7.58
CA ASP A 652 13.39 -20.64 7.34
C ASP A 652 13.66 -21.41 8.66
N MET A 653 12.80 -22.38 8.96
CA MET A 653 12.88 -23.17 10.20
C MET A 653 13.92 -24.29 10.12
N PHE A 654 14.47 -24.56 8.93
CA PHE A 654 15.38 -25.67 8.65
C PHE A 654 16.81 -25.26 8.30
N GLY A 655 17.07 -23.99 7.98
CA GLY A 655 18.34 -23.51 7.47
C GLY A 655 18.59 -23.96 6.03
N SER A 656 17.56 -23.80 5.22
CA SER A 656 17.50 -24.18 3.81
C SER A 656 17.86 -23.05 2.82
N GLY A 657 17.80 -21.79 3.26
CA GLY A 657 17.92 -20.59 2.45
C GLY A 657 16.59 -20.00 1.98
N SER A 658 15.46 -20.68 2.22
CA SER A 658 14.11 -20.25 1.84
C SER A 658 13.14 -20.44 3.01
N ASP A 659 12.13 -19.58 3.10
CA ASP A 659 11.22 -19.57 4.24
C ASP A 659 10.17 -20.69 4.16
N ASP A 660 9.92 -21.35 5.29
CA ASP A 660 8.80 -22.26 5.50
C ASP A 660 7.52 -21.49 5.83
N TYR A 661 6.36 -22.10 5.57
CA TYR A 661 5.07 -21.53 5.95
C TYR A 661 4.69 -22.00 7.36
N LEU A 662 4.49 -21.04 8.26
CA LEU A 662 3.97 -21.27 9.60
C LEU A 662 2.54 -20.74 9.70
N TRP A 663 1.66 -21.50 10.37
CA TRP A 663 0.34 -21.03 10.75
C TRP A 663 0.17 -21.01 12.26
N VAL A 664 -0.15 -19.83 12.80
CA VAL A 664 -0.23 -19.53 14.23
C VAL A 664 -1.69 -19.29 14.63
N LEU A 665 -2.16 -20.08 15.60
CA LEU A 665 -3.44 -19.88 16.27
C LEU A 665 -3.39 -18.62 17.14
N SER A 666 -4.52 -17.95 17.36
CA SER A 666 -4.58 -16.74 18.22
C SER A 666 -4.02 -16.96 19.64
N THR A 667 -4.00 -18.19 20.15
CA THR A 667 -3.48 -18.56 21.48
C THR A 667 -2.02 -19.03 21.50
N GLY A 668 -1.33 -19.04 20.36
CA GLY A 668 0.10 -19.39 20.28
C GLY A 668 0.44 -20.80 19.79
N ALA A 669 -0.54 -21.61 19.38
CA ALA A 669 -0.30 -22.93 18.76
C ALA A 669 0.24 -22.79 17.33
N ILE A 670 1.39 -23.39 17.02
CA ILE A 670 2.09 -23.21 15.74
C ILE A 670 2.09 -24.51 14.93
N THR A 671 1.55 -24.44 13.71
CA THR A 671 1.56 -25.51 12.70
C THR A 671 2.57 -25.20 11.60
N LEU A 672 3.42 -26.17 11.23
CA LEU A 672 4.48 -25.99 10.24
C LEU A 672 4.17 -26.70 8.90
N PHE A 673 4.50 -26.01 7.81
CA PHE A 673 4.45 -26.50 6.45
C PHE A 673 5.79 -26.22 5.77
N LYS A 674 6.58 -27.28 5.53
CA LYS A 674 7.92 -27.16 4.94
C LYS A 674 7.85 -26.64 3.50
N ASN A 675 8.74 -25.71 3.13
CA ASN A 675 8.95 -25.33 1.74
C ASN A 675 9.57 -26.53 0.96
N ILE A 676 8.92 -26.91 -0.14
CA ILE A 676 9.34 -28.01 -1.02
C ILE A 676 9.53 -27.55 -2.48
N HIS A 677 9.55 -26.23 -2.72
CA HIS A 677 9.65 -25.59 -4.03
C HIS A 677 8.70 -26.16 -5.11
N SER A 678 7.49 -26.57 -4.70
CA SER A 678 6.47 -27.16 -5.60
C SER A 678 5.10 -26.46 -5.48
N PRO A 679 4.98 -25.15 -5.81
CA PRO A 679 3.71 -24.41 -5.77
C PRO A 679 2.53 -25.14 -6.44
N PRO A 680 1.32 -25.16 -5.85
CA PRO A 680 0.90 -24.55 -4.58
C PRO A 680 0.98 -25.52 -3.38
N GLN A 681 1.84 -26.54 -3.46
CA GLN A 681 2.00 -27.60 -2.46
C GLN A 681 3.15 -27.28 -1.50
N TRP A 682 2.92 -27.58 -0.23
CA TRP A 682 3.89 -27.52 0.86
C TRP A 682 4.00 -28.90 1.52
N GLY A 683 5.04 -29.17 2.29
CA GLY A 683 5.15 -30.39 3.08
C GLY A 683 4.51 -30.23 4.47
N PRO A 684 3.26 -30.66 4.71
CA PRO A 684 2.63 -30.49 6.02
C PRO A 684 3.32 -31.32 7.09
N LEU A 685 3.64 -30.69 8.23
CA LEU A 685 4.28 -31.35 9.37
C LEU A 685 3.40 -31.37 10.62
N GLY A 686 2.37 -30.52 10.68
CA GLY A 686 1.42 -30.45 11.80
C GLY A 686 1.88 -29.46 12.88
N GLN A 687 1.22 -29.51 14.05
CA GLN A 687 1.58 -28.66 15.18
C GLN A 687 2.96 -29.06 15.73
N ILE A 688 3.86 -28.08 15.87
CA ILE A 688 5.24 -28.28 16.35
C ILE A 688 5.43 -27.79 17.80
N ILE A 689 4.65 -26.80 18.24
CA ILE A 689 4.67 -26.26 19.60
C ILE A 689 3.35 -25.54 19.92
N ASP A 690 3.11 -25.26 21.20
CA ASP A 690 2.23 -24.19 21.65
C ASP A 690 3.05 -23.27 22.57
N ILE A 691 2.97 -21.96 22.32
CA ILE A 691 3.71 -20.92 23.05
C ILE A 691 2.86 -20.37 24.21
N GLU A 692 1.54 -20.61 24.23
CA GLU A 692 0.61 -20.11 25.24
C GLU A 692 0.69 -18.57 25.43
N ARG A 693 0.67 -17.83 24.32
CA ARG A 693 0.69 -16.35 24.26
C ARG A 693 -0.24 -15.87 23.14
N ASP A 694 -0.70 -14.62 23.21
CA ASP A 694 -1.41 -14.03 22.08
C ASP A 694 -0.52 -14.01 20.83
N ARG A 695 -1.05 -14.42 19.68
CA ARG A 695 -0.34 -14.48 18.39
C ARG A 695 0.39 -13.17 18.03
N LYS A 696 -0.12 -12.01 18.40
CA LYS A 696 0.47 -10.70 18.12
C LYS A 696 1.75 -10.42 18.93
N SER A 697 2.04 -11.25 19.93
CA SER A 697 3.34 -11.26 20.62
C SER A 697 4.41 -12.11 19.91
N ILE A 698 4.05 -12.93 18.92
CA ILE A 698 4.91 -14.00 18.38
C ILE A 698 5.54 -13.54 17.06
N HIS A 699 6.86 -13.36 17.08
CA HIS A 699 7.69 -13.07 15.91
C HIS A 699 8.64 -14.25 15.65
N PHE A 700 9.19 -14.30 14.43
CA PHE A 700 10.13 -15.34 14.00
C PHE A 700 11.39 -14.70 13.42
N GLY A 701 12.54 -15.31 13.67
CA GLY A 701 13.82 -14.82 13.17
C GLY A 701 14.99 -15.55 13.82
N ASP A 702 16.14 -15.63 13.14
CA ASP A 702 17.35 -16.22 13.71
C ASP A 702 17.94 -15.26 14.75
N TRP A 703 17.96 -15.65 16.03
CA TRP A 703 18.46 -14.79 17.10
C TRP A 703 19.94 -15.07 17.43
N ASP A 704 20.51 -16.21 17.02
CA ASP A 704 21.90 -16.56 17.34
C ASP A 704 22.85 -16.80 16.16
N GLY A 705 22.36 -16.63 14.93
CA GLY A 705 23.11 -16.70 13.68
C GLY A 705 23.46 -18.12 13.26
N ASP A 706 22.76 -19.15 13.78
CA ASP A 706 23.00 -20.56 13.44
C ASP A 706 22.28 -21.03 12.16
N GLY A 707 21.69 -20.07 11.42
CA GLY A 707 21.10 -20.19 10.12
C GLY A 707 19.63 -20.62 10.14
N LYS A 708 18.95 -20.56 11.28
CA LYS A 708 17.58 -21.08 11.46
C LYS A 708 16.74 -20.07 12.24
N CYS A 709 15.49 -19.90 11.86
CA CYS A 709 14.59 -19.08 12.65
C CYS A 709 14.26 -19.70 14.01
N ASP A 710 14.38 -18.89 15.04
CA ASP A 710 13.83 -19.09 16.38
C ASP A 710 12.43 -18.49 16.49
N ILE A 711 11.81 -18.65 17.66
CA ILE A 711 10.56 -17.97 18.02
C ILE A 711 10.86 -16.95 19.12
N LEU A 712 10.34 -15.73 18.95
CA LEU A 712 10.51 -14.59 19.85
C LEU A 712 9.14 -14.11 20.33
N ALA A 713 8.87 -14.24 21.63
CA ALA A 713 7.62 -13.81 22.24
C ALA A 713 7.80 -12.49 23.02
N VAL A 714 6.99 -11.48 22.70
CA VAL A 714 7.13 -10.08 23.16
C VAL A 714 6.10 -9.70 24.22
N GLU A 715 6.55 -9.11 25.33
CA GLU A 715 5.66 -8.46 26.31
C GLU A 715 5.23 -7.06 25.86
N ARG A 716 3.93 -6.86 25.57
CA ARG A 716 3.35 -5.64 24.98
C ARG A 716 3.85 -4.33 25.59
N HIS A 717 3.83 -4.20 26.93
CA HIS A 717 4.11 -2.93 27.60
C HIS A 717 5.58 -2.73 27.99
N THR A 718 6.38 -3.80 27.99
CA THR A 718 7.77 -3.77 28.50
C THR A 718 8.80 -3.90 27.39
N GLY A 719 8.44 -4.45 26.23
CA GLY A 719 9.37 -4.77 25.14
C GLY A 719 10.34 -5.91 25.46
N ARG A 720 10.14 -6.64 26.56
CA ARG A 720 10.96 -7.81 26.94
C ARG A 720 10.66 -8.97 26.00
N VAL A 721 11.69 -9.78 25.71
CA VAL A 721 11.64 -10.83 24.67
C VAL A 721 12.03 -12.18 25.25
N GLU A 722 11.07 -13.11 25.23
CA GLU A 722 11.26 -14.52 25.56
C GLU A 722 11.65 -15.30 24.28
N TRP A 723 12.86 -15.85 24.27
CA TRP A 723 13.47 -16.57 23.16
C TRP A 723 13.34 -18.08 23.33
N TRP A 724 12.73 -18.72 22.33
CA TRP A 724 12.55 -20.16 22.22
C TRP A 724 13.48 -20.67 21.11
N ARG A 725 14.71 -21.04 21.48
CA ARG A 725 15.75 -21.44 20.53
C ARG A 725 15.39 -22.72 19.77
N ASN A 726 15.48 -22.69 18.45
CA ASN A 726 15.36 -23.81 17.54
C ASN A 726 16.57 -24.76 17.69
N LEU A 727 16.30 -26.07 17.76
CA LEU A 727 17.29 -27.14 17.96
C LEU A 727 17.38 -28.10 16.76
N TYR A 728 16.73 -27.78 15.63
CA TYR A 728 16.69 -28.61 14.42
C TYR A 728 18.09 -29.01 13.92
N LYS A 729 18.25 -30.28 13.56
CA LYS A 729 19.43 -30.81 12.86
C LYS A 729 19.01 -31.52 11.59
N THR A 730 19.85 -31.44 10.56
CA THR A 730 19.64 -32.10 9.28
C THR A 730 19.34 -33.59 9.45
N GLY A 731 18.11 -33.99 9.12
CA GLY A 731 17.61 -35.37 9.29
C GLY A 731 16.55 -35.54 10.37
N ASP A 732 16.36 -34.55 11.26
CA ASP A 732 15.17 -34.47 12.11
C ASP A 732 13.91 -34.27 11.25
N LYS A 733 12.76 -34.72 11.75
CA LYS A 733 11.47 -34.62 11.03
C LYS A 733 10.83 -33.24 11.11
N VAL A 734 10.99 -32.58 12.25
CA VAL A 734 10.42 -31.27 12.60
C VAL A 734 11.41 -30.53 13.50
N PRO A 735 11.37 -29.19 13.56
CA PRO A 735 12.05 -28.44 14.61
C PRO A 735 11.59 -28.86 16.00
N THR A 736 12.47 -28.72 16.98
CA THR A 736 12.15 -28.79 18.41
C THR A 736 12.84 -27.62 19.10
N PHE A 737 12.31 -27.17 20.24
CA PHE A 737 12.75 -25.94 20.88
C PHE A 737 13.36 -26.19 22.25
N ALA A 738 14.31 -25.34 22.64
CA ALA A 738 14.80 -25.28 24.01
C ALA A 738 13.71 -24.75 24.95
N ALA A 739 13.85 -25.02 26.25
CA ALA A 739 13.09 -24.29 27.26
C ALA A 739 13.40 -22.78 27.14
N PRO A 740 12.39 -21.89 27.22
CA PRO A 740 12.54 -20.48 26.93
C PRO A 740 13.48 -19.75 27.89
N LYS A 741 14.03 -18.64 27.42
CA LYS A 741 14.88 -17.72 28.19
C LYS A 741 14.61 -16.29 27.77
N TRP A 742 14.80 -15.34 28.66
CA TRP A 742 14.82 -13.94 28.24
C TRP A 742 16.07 -13.65 27.39
N ALA A 743 15.84 -13.24 26.15
CA ALA A 743 16.85 -12.71 25.26
C ALA A 743 17.04 -11.19 25.46
N VAL A 744 15.95 -10.50 25.80
CA VAL A 744 15.95 -9.10 26.23
C VAL A 744 15.13 -9.01 27.52
N ASP A 745 15.77 -8.60 28.62
CA ASP A 745 15.19 -8.63 29.97
C ASP A 745 15.34 -7.28 30.68
N SER A 746 16.53 -7.01 31.22
CA SER A 746 16.94 -5.72 31.76
C SER A 746 17.82 -5.02 30.72
N TYR A 747 17.25 -4.07 29.97
CA TYR A 747 17.95 -3.32 28.93
C TYR A 747 17.51 -1.85 28.94
N ASP A 748 18.46 -0.93 28.85
CA ASP A 748 18.21 0.52 29.00
C ASP A 748 17.43 1.14 27.83
N HIS A 749 17.23 0.39 26.73
CA HIS A 749 16.54 0.81 25.52
C HIS A 749 15.41 -0.16 25.11
N LEU A 750 14.70 -0.72 26.10
CA LEU A 750 13.47 -1.49 25.90
C LEU A 750 12.41 -0.69 25.14
N CYS A 751 11.68 -1.35 24.23
CA CYS A 751 10.65 -0.75 23.41
C CYS A 751 9.27 -0.81 24.07
N THR A 752 8.75 0.35 24.50
CA THR A 752 7.44 0.48 25.17
C THR A 752 6.30 0.92 24.24
N GLU A 753 6.54 0.99 22.92
CA GLU A 753 5.56 1.37 21.88
C GLU A 753 4.48 0.30 21.60
N GLY A 754 4.64 -0.92 22.16
CA GLY A 754 3.69 -2.02 22.16
C GLY A 754 3.13 -2.40 20.79
N TRP A 755 1.80 -2.46 20.68
CA TRP A 755 1.07 -2.65 19.43
C TRP A 755 -0.32 -2.01 19.52
N GLY A 756 -0.84 -1.48 18.41
CA GLY A 756 -2.20 -0.94 18.32
C GLY A 756 -3.25 -2.01 18.05
N ASN A 757 -4.39 -1.62 17.48
CA ASN A 757 -5.52 -2.52 17.24
C ASN A 757 -5.27 -3.37 15.99
N GLY A 758 -5.07 -2.71 14.84
CA GLY A 758 -4.89 -3.37 13.55
C GLY A 758 -3.84 -4.48 13.57
N VAL A 759 -4.19 -5.63 12.97
CA VAL A 759 -3.51 -6.93 13.17
C VAL A 759 -1.99 -6.91 12.94
N TYR A 760 -1.47 -6.03 12.09
CA TYR A 760 -0.02 -5.88 11.80
C TYR A 760 0.59 -4.56 12.32
N ASP A 761 -0.07 -3.84 13.24
CA ASP A 761 0.47 -2.62 13.86
C ASP A 761 1.41 -2.94 15.03
N TYR A 762 2.67 -3.26 14.74
CA TYR A 762 3.70 -3.57 15.72
C TYR A 762 4.56 -2.35 16.05
N GLY A 763 4.88 -2.18 17.33
CA GLY A 763 5.86 -1.20 17.83
C GLY A 763 7.25 -1.78 18.08
N LEU A 764 7.37 -3.11 18.28
CA LEU A 764 8.64 -3.83 18.25
C LEU A 764 8.64 -4.77 17.04
N GLU A 765 9.69 -4.68 16.22
CA GLU A 765 9.92 -5.51 15.04
C GLU A 765 11.34 -6.09 15.07
N PHE A 766 11.59 -7.12 14.24
CA PHE A 766 12.87 -7.81 14.18
C PHE A 766 13.32 -8.01 12.73
N ALA A 767 14.55 -7.60 12.41
CA ALA A 767 15.17 -7.81 11.10
C ALA A 767 16.70 -7.69 11.19
N ASP A 768 17.45 -8.41 10.34
CA ASP A 768 18.92 -8.28 10.25
C ASP A 768 19.27 -7.01 9.46
N LEU A 769 19.96 -6.05 10.09
CA LEU A 769 20.30 -4.77 9.48
C LEU A 769 21.76 -4.64 9.01
N ASP A 770 22.66 -5.59 9.32
CA ASP A 770 24.07 -5.53 8.87
C ASP A 770 24.62 -6.80 8.20
N GLY A 771 23.82 -7.87 8.11
CA GLY A 771 24.11 -9.09 7.34
C GLY A 771 24.86 -10.17 8.12
N ASP A 772 24.90 -10.11 9.46
CA ASP A 772 25.56 -11.13 10.28
C ASP A 772 24.67 -12.35 10.63
N LYS A 773 23.47 -12.41 10.03
CA LYS A 773 22.42 -13.44 10.13
C LYS A 773 21.65 -13.45 11.45
N ARG A 774 21.69 -12.36 12.20
CA ARG A 774 20.93 -12.19 13.44
C ARG A 774 19.88 -11.12 13.25
N VAL A 775 18.65 -11.39 13.68
CA VAL A 775 17.62 -10.35 13.70
C VAL A 775 17.89 -9.37 14.85
N ASP A 776 17.90 -8.09 14.52
CA ASP A 776 18.12 -6.98 15.43
C ASP A 776 16.82 -6.52 16.10
N TYR A 777 16.93 -5.71 17.17
CA TYR A 777 15.80 -5.25 17.98
C TYR A 777 15.37 -3.84 17.57
N LEU A 778 14.20 -3.70 16.93
CA LEU A 778 13.78 -2.47 16.24
C LEU A 778 12.51 -1.85 16.87
N CYS A 779 12.64 -0.70 17.53
CA CYS A 779 11.53 0.01 18.15
C CYS A 779 10.94 1.07 17.20
N MET A 780 9.75 0.82 16.69
CA MET A 780 9.01 1.65 15.72
C MET A 780 7.92 2.48 16.41
N LYS A 781 8.12 3.80 16.46
CA LYS A 781 7.10 4.73 16.98
C LYS A 781 5.91 4.87 16.05
N LYS A 782 4.75 5.27 16.60
CA LYS A 782 3.55 5.63 15.81
C LYS A 782 3.83 6.61 14.64
N ASN A 783 4.81 7.51 14.80
CA ASN A 783 5.22 8.46 13.77
C ASN A 783 6.33 7.95 12.82
N MET A 784 6.59 6.63 12.76
CA MET A 784 7.60 5.98 11.91
C MET A 784 9.07 6.30 12.25
N GLN A 785 9.35 7.01 13.35
CA GLN A 785 10.72 7.14 13.85
C GLN A 785 11.15 5.79 14.44
N VAL A 786 12.28 5.23 13.96
CA VAL A 786 12.76 3.90 14.40
C VAL A 786 14.09 4.02 15.13
N PHE A 787 14.17 3.40 16.30
CA PHE A 787 15.39 3.22 17.10
C PHE A 787 15.81 1.76 17.07
N GLY A 788 17.09 1.48 16.87
CA GLY A 788 17.60 0.12 16.66
C GLY A 788 18.68 -0.30 17.64
N SER A 789 18.74 -1.59 17.95
CA SER A 789 19.86 -2.21 18.67
C SER A 789 20.32 -3.47 17.95
N LEU A 790 21.59 -3.51 17.54
CA LEU A 790 22.14 -4.68 16.84
C LEU A 790 22.28 -5.87 17.78
N ASN A 791 21.72 -7.01 17.42
CA ASN A 791 21.91 -8.29 18.07
C ASN A 791 23.25 -8.87 17.61
N LYS A 792 24.28 -8.82 18.46
CA LYS A 792 25.58 -9.43 18.18
C LYS A 792 25.86 -10.55 19.17
N ALA A 793 26.79 -11.43 18.82
CA ALA A 793 27.17 -12.58 19.66
C ALA A 793 27.70 -12.19 21.07
N GLY A 794 28.03 -10.92 21.29
CA GLY A 794 28.38 -10.33 22.60
C GLY A 794 27.25 -9.60 23.33
N GLY A 795 26.01 -9.61 22.80
CA GLY A 795 24.85 -8.86 23.31
C GLY A 795 24.39 -7.72 22.40
N LEU A 796 23.32 -7.04 22.80
CA LEU A 796 22.75 -5.90 22.08
C LEU A 796 23.69 -4.69 22.05
N GLN A 797 23.80 -4.05 20.89
CA GLN A 797 24.49 -2.76 20.71
C GLN A 797 23.50 -1.69 20.25
N TYR A 798 23.13 -0.76 21.12
CA TYR A 798 22.28 0.38 20.75
C TYR A 798 22.90 1.22 19.61
N LYS A 799 22.07 1.61 18.63
CA LYS A 799 22.46 2.42 17.46
C LYS A 799 21.64 3.71 17.33
N ASP A 800 20.94 4.12 18.38
CA ASP A 800 20.07 5.31 18.37
C ASP A 800 19.02 5.24 17.22
N GLN A 801 18.59 6.38 16.71
CA GLN A 801 17.60 6.49 15.63
C GLN A 801 18.16 5.99 14.28
N ILE A 802 17.94 4.71 13.98
CA ILE A 802 18.29 4.09 12.69
C ILE A 802 17.48 4.62 11.50
N LYS A 803 16.27 5.14 11.72
CA LYS A 803 15.43 5.71 10.66
C LYS A 803 14.70 6.96 11.15
N LEU A 804 14.99 8.10 10.54
CA LEU A 804 14.17 9.31 10.65
C LEU A 804 12.79 9.06 10.03
N ALA A 805 11.73 9.55 10.68
CA ALA A 805 10.39 9.59 10.12
C ALA A 805 10.39 10.32 8.76
N PRO A 806 9.78 9.77 7.68
CA PRO A 806 9.72 10.45 6.39
C PRO A 806 8.82 11.69 6.46
N ASP A 807 9.28 12.80 5.87
CA ASP A 807 8.66 14.13 5.92
C ASP A 807 7.21 14.19 5.38
N GLU A 808 6.76 13.16 4.64
CA GLU A 808 5.39 13.05 4.14
C GLU A 808 4.34 12.96 5.26
N GLY A 809 4.69 12.52 6.47
CA GLY A 809 3.86 12.58 7.67
C GLY A 809 2.54 11.78 7.66
N LYS A 810 2.29 10.99 6.61
CA LYS A 810 0.97 10.40 6.27
C LYS A 810 0.96 8.88 6.18
N LEU A 811 2.07 8.20 6.46
CA LEU A 811 2.21 6.76 6.26
C LEU A 811 1.98 6.01 7.58
N ASP A 812 1.17 4.95 7.54
CA ASP A 812 0.79 4.18 8.74
C ASP A 812 1.89 3.20 9.17
N ARG A 813 2.14 3.06 10.49
CA ARG A 813 3.15 2.13 11.04
C ARG A 813 2.92 0.68 10.61
N ALA A 814 1.69 0.18 10.70
CA ALA A 814 1.27 -1.18 10.32
C ALA A 814 1.60 -1.59 8.87
N ASN A 815 1.81 -0.61 8.00
CA ASN A 815 2.05 -0.79 6.58
C ASN A 815 3.54 -0.95 6.22
N PHE A 816 4.46 -0.77 7.17
CA PHE A 816 5.87 -1.05 6.95
C PHE A 816 6.17 -2.54 7.03
N LYS A 817 7.18 -2.99 6.29
CA LYS A 817 7.69 -4.37 6.26
C LYS A 817 9.22 -4.31 6.14
N TRP A 818 9.90 -5.22 6.82
CA TRP A 818 11.36 -5.37 6.77
C TRP A 818 11.70 -6.66 6.02
N ALA A 819 12.47 -6.58 4.94
CA ALA A 819 12.85 -7.75 4.16
C ALA A 819 14.05 -7.48 3.26
N ASP A 820 14.95 -8.46 3.11
CA ASP A 820 16.01 -8.40 2.10
C ASP A 820 15.41 -8.65 0.71
N VAL A 821 15.09 -7.57 -0.01
CA VAL A 821 14.53 -7.64 -1.37
C VAL A 821 15.60 -7.40 -2.44
N ASN A 822 16.80 -6.95 -2.07
CA ASN A 822 17.91 -6.72 -3.00
C ASN A 822 18.91 -7.89 -3.08
N GLY A 823 18.99 -8.73 -2.04
CA GLY A 823 19.79 -9.95 -1.95
C GLY A 823 21.17 -9.79 -1.30
N ASP A 824 21.45 -8.67 -0.62
CA ASP A 824 22.75 -8.41 0.01
C ASP A 824 22.87 -8.89 1.47
N GLY A 825 21.84 -9.59 1.95
CA GLY A 825 21.77 -10.16 3.30
C GLY A 825 21.23 -9.20 4.35
N LYS A 826 20.98 -7.93 4.01
CA LYS A 826 20.38 -6.95 4.94
C LYS A 826 18.91 -6.73 4.63
N ALA A 827 18.11 -6.52 5.66
CA ALA A 827 16.73 -6.10 5.49
C ALA A 827 16.65 -4.66 4.97
N ASP A 828 16.01 -4.50 3.82
CA ASP A 828 15.51 -3.23 3.31
C ASP A 828 14.20 -2.87 4.02
N LEU A 829 13.80 -1.59 3.92
CA LEU A 829 12.54 -1.08 4.46
C LEU A 829 11.54 -0.85 3.33
N ILE A 830 10.38 -1.51 3.40
CA ILE A 830 9.27 -1.35 2.45
C ILE A 830 8.09 -0.69 3.15
N TRP A 831 7.48 0.33 2.54
CA TRP A 831 6.13 0.78 2.92
C TRP A 831 5.12 0.33 1.87
N VAL A 832 4.02 -0.28 2.30
CA VAL A 832 2.98 -0.82 1.41
C VAL A 832 1.71 0.05 1.48
N ASP A 833 1.20 0.47 0.33
CA ASP A 833 -0.08 1.18 0.23
C ASP A 833 -1.25 0.31 0.73
N LYS A 834 -1.99 0.81 1.74
CA LYS A 834 -3.11 0.10 2.40
C LYS A 834 -4.17 -0.37 1.38
N PHE A 835 -4.45 0.44 0.35
CA PHE A 835 -5.59 0.34 -0.56
C PHE A 835 -5.32 -0.50 -1.81
N ASN A 836 -4.05 -0.59 -2.23
CA ASN A 836 -3.68 -1.19 -3.52
C ASN A 836 -2.36 -1.99 -3.49
N GLY A 837 -1.67 -2.08 -2.35
CA GLY A 837 -0.51 -2.94 -2.19
C GLY A 837 0.78 -2.45 -2.84
N LYS A 838 0.82 -1.22 -3.37
CA LYS A 838 2.03 -0.64 -3.97
C LYS A 838 3.13 -0.45 -2.93
N GLY A 839 4.30 -1.00 -3.19
CA GLY A 839 5.45 -0.95 -2.29
C GLY A 839 6.43 0.15 -2.66
N ARG A 840 6.65 1.09 -1.75
CA ARG A 840 7.80 2.02 -1.78
C ARG A 840 8.98 1.40 -1.05
N LEU A 841 10.18 1.51 -1.62
CA LEU A 841 11.39 0.88 -1.11
C LEU A 841 12.42 1.91 -0.64
N TRP A 842 13.06 1.63 0.49
CA TRP A 842 14.33 2.24 0.92
C TRP A 842 15.35 1.12 1.11
N THR A 843 16.43 1.12 0.33
CA THR A 843 17.48 0.09 0.45
C THR A 843 18.48 0.40 1.55
N ASN A 844 18.96 -0.65 2.22
CA ASN A 844 19.82 -0.56 3.40
C ASN A 844 21.32 -0.37 3.02
N GLY A 845 21.76 0.89 3.04
CA GLY A 845 23.16 1.27 2.81
C GLY A 845 24.11 1.03 3.99
N GLY A 846 23.64 0.40 5.07
CA GLY A 846 24.41 0.09 6.27
C GLY A 846 24.69 1.30 7.18
N PHE A 847 25.41 1.05 8.28
CA PHE A 847 25.68 2.01 9.38
C PHE A 847 26.68 3.12 9.05
N THR A 848 26.46 3.83 7.96
CA THR A 848 27.03 5.16 7.69
C THR A 848 25.97 6.20 8.03
N PRO A 849 26.18 7.13 8.99
CA PRO A 849 25.16 8.10 9.35
C PRO A 849 24.81 9.07 8.20
N ALA A 850 23.52 9.23 7.90
CA ALA A 850 23.00 10.06 6.82
C ALA A 850 21.62 10.64 7.17
N ALA A 851 21.32 11.88 6.74
CA ALA A 851 20.02 12.53 6.93
C ALA A 851 19.42 12.38 8.35
N SER A 852 20.23 12.71 9.37
CA SER A 852 19.91 12.57 10.80
C SER A 852 19.54 11.14 11.27
N SER A 853 19.77 10.12 10.46
CA SER A 853 19.67 8.69 10.81
C SER A 853 21.08 8.10 11.04
N SER A 854 21.21 7.09 11.90
CA SER A 854 22.52 6.46 12.18
C SER A 854 23.00 5.47 11.10
N MET A 855 22.20 5.26 10.06
CA MET A 855 22.50 4.45 8.87
C MET A 855 21.94 5.10 7.59
N THR A 856 22.45 4.65 6.44
CA THR A 856 22.05 5.14 5.11
C THR A 856 20.83 4.39 4.59
N TRP A 857 19.83 5.15 4.13
CA TRP A 857 18.63 4.65 3.46
C TRP A 857 18.48 5.28 2.08
N ASN A 858 18.69 4.52 1.01
CA ASN A 858 18.54 5.03 -0.35
C ASN A 858 17.08 4.90 -0.79
N TYR A 859 16.40 6.00 -1.10
CA TYR A 859 15.00 5.95 -1.53
C TYR A 859 14.89 5.54 -3.00
N GLU A 860 14.24 4.41 -3.25
CA GLU A 860 14.06 3.80 -4.57
C GLU A 860 12.70 4.15 -5.21
N GLY A 861 11.86 4.94 -4.55
CA GLY A 861 10.49 5.20 -5.00
C GLY A 861 9.61 3.94 -4.92
N PHE A 862 8.57 3.89 -5.76
CA PHE A 862 7.75 2.69 -5.91
C PHE A 862 8.50 1.63 -6.73
N ARG A 863 8.70 0.44 -6.16
CA ARG A 863 9.31 -0.72 -6.83
C ARG A 863 8.36 -1.92 -6.95
N PHE A 864 7.26 -1.94 -6.20
CA PHE A 864 6.21 -2.98 -6.30
C PHE A 864 4.89 -2.35 -6.78
N ASP A 865 4.31 -2.86 -7.86
CA ASP A 865 3.17 -2.23 -8.56
C ASP A 865 1.79 -2.40 -7.91
N GLY A 866 1.67 -3.32 -6.94
CA GLY A 866 0.47 -3.49 -6.13
C GLY A 866 -0.59 -4.40 -6.75
N TYR A 867 -0.85 -5.53 -6.10
CA TYR A 867 -1.79 -6.56 -6.59
C TYR A 867 -2.82 -7.02 -5.56
N GLY A 868 -2.78 -6.48 -4.34
CA GLY A 868 -3.67 -6.82 -3.22
C GLY A 868 -3.93 -5.59 -2.35
N ARG A 869 -4.40 -5.79 -1.12
CA ARG A 869 -4.51 -4.70 -0.11
C ARG A 869 -3.27 -4.72 0.76
N GLY A 870 -2.73 -3.56 1.16
CA GLY A 870 -1.45 -3.49 1.87
C GLY A 870 -1.38 -4.27 3.18
N GLN A 871 -2.51 -4.41 3.87
CA GLN A 871 -2.66 -5.27 5.06
C GLN A 871 -2.53 -6.77 4.77
N ASN A 872 -2.59 -7.21 3.51
CA ASN A 872 -2.50 -8.61 3.09
C ASN A 872 -1.15 -8.95 2.43
N ILE A 873 -0.22 -7.99 2.35
CA ILE A 873 1.07 -8.17 1.67
C ILE A 873 2.19 -8.53 2.66
N HIS A 874 2.91 -9.59 2.32
CA HIS A 874 4.07 -10.11 3.02
C HIS A 874 5.29 -10.14 2.08
N PHE A 875 6.50 -10.25 2.65
CA PHE A 875 7.76 -10.34 1.91
C PHE A 875 8.62 -11.56 2.33
N PRO A 876 8.15 -12.81 2.10
CA PRO A 876 8.89 -14.03 2.39
C PRO A 876 9.82 -14.47 1.25
N LYS A 877 10.90 -15.20 1.57
CA LYS A 877 11.81 -15.84 0.61
C LYS A 877 11.28 -17.22 0.19
N ILE A 878 10.22 -17.27 -0.62
CA ILE A 878 9.61 -18.54 -1.05
C ILE A 878 10.40 -19.16 -2.21
N GLY A 879 10.94 -18.31 -3.09
CA GLY A 879 11.77 -18.68 -4.23
C GLY A 879 13.20 -19.10 -3.86
N THR A 880 13.97 -19.49 -4.88
CA THR A 880 15.38 -19.94 -4.74
C THR A 880 16.39 -18.81 -4.97
N SER A 881 15.96 -17.59 -5.28
CA SER A 881 16.83 -16.42 -5.48
C SER A 881 17.56 -15.96 -4.21
N GLY A 882 17.11 -16.42 -3.03
CA GLY A 882 17.57 -15.96 -1.73
C GLY A 882 16.95 -14.61 -1.29
N ARG A 883 16.19 -13.96 -2.16
CA ARG A 883 15.58 -12.64 -1.94
C ARG A 883 14.10 -12.75 -1.61
N ALA A 884 13.57 -11.79 -0.87
CA ALA A 884 12.18 -11.75 -0.48
C ALA A 884 11.25 -11.45 -1.67
N ASP A 885 10.23 -12.29 -1.84
CA ASP A 885 9.21 -12.22 -2.89
C ASP A 885 8.02 -11.35 -2.47
N TYR A 886 7.33 -10.71 -3.41
CA TYR A 886 6.07 -10.01 -3.11
C TYR A 886 4.93 -11.03 -3.00
N HIS A 887 4.21 -11.07 -1.87
CA HIS A 887 3.26 -12.14 -1.57
C HIS A 887 1.93 -11.61 -1.01
N ASP A 888 0.81 -11.84 -1.72
CA ASP A 888 -0.56 -11.47 -1.31
C ASP A 888 -1.26 -12.67 -0.66
N VAL A 889 -1.72 -12.53 0.59
CA VAL A 889 -2.38 -13.57 1.40
C VAL A 889 -3.85 -13.22 1.62
N TRP A 890 -4.77 -14.02 1.10
CA TRP A 890 -6.21 -13.76 1.23
C TRP A 890 -6.69 -14.06 2.65
N PRO A 891 -7.36 -13.10 3.31
CA PRO A 891 -7.61 -13.16 4.75
C PRO A 891 -8.61 -14.26 5.14
N ASP A 892 -9.65 -14.48 4.35
CA ASP A 892 -10.73 -15.45 4.62
C ASP A 892 -10.26 -16.93 4.52
N THR A 893 -9.34 -17.19 3.59
CA THR A 893 -8.99 -18.53 3.09
C THR A 893 -7.56 -18.94 3.42
N GLY A 894 -6.63 -17.99 3.53
CA GLY A 894 -5.19 -18.26 3.50
C GLY A 894 -4.68 -18.76 2.14
N ILE A 895 -5.44 -18.51 1.06
CA ILE A 895 -4.97 -18.70 -0.33
C ILE A 895 -4.05 -17.54 -0.65
N SER A 896 -2.91 -17.82 -1.32
CA SER A 896 -1.92 -16.77 -1.55
C SER A 896 -1.22 -16.89 -2.89
N ASN A 897 -0.86 -15.73 -3.45
CA ASN A 897 -0.15 -15.59 -4.71
C ASN A 897 1.19 -14.87 -4.50
N THR A 898 2.25 -15.43 -5.09
CA THR A 898 3.60 -14.85 -5.07
C THR A 898 3.95 -14.27 -6.44
N TRP A 899 4.58 -13.11 -6.44
CA TRP A 899 5.32 -12.53 -7.56
C TRP A 899 6.79 -12.62 -7.21
N PHE A 900 7.46 -13.62 -7.80
CA PHE A 900 8.80 -14.00 -7.39
C PHE A 900 9.82 -12.91 -7.73
N ASN A 901 10.62 -12.54 -6.73
CA ASN A 901 11.69 -11.56 -6.83
C ASN A 901 12.99 -12.27 -7.24
N GLU A 902 12.97 -12.78 -8.46
CA GLU A 902 14.15 -13.28 -9.18
C GLU A 902 14.92 -12.11 -9.78
N CYS A 903 16.23 -12.25 -10.00
CA CYS A 903 16.98 -11.20 -10.69
C CYS A 903 16.48 -11.06 -12.13
N SER A 904 15.60 -10.08 -12.33
CA SER A 904 15.05 -9.76 -13.64
C SER A 904 16.18 -9.47 -14.61
N ARG A 905 16.10 -10.03 -15.82
CA ARG A 905 17.05 -9.78 -16.91
C ARG A 905 16.88 -8.37 -17.48
N GLU A 906 17.22 -7.37 -16.68
CA GLU A 906 17.54 -6.07 -17.26
C GLU A 906 18.87 -6.20 -18.00
N GLY A 907 18.88 -5.66 -19.22
CA GLY A 907 19.80 -6.13 -20.24
C GLY A 907 19.33 -7.42 -20.91
N GLU A 908 18.05 -7.54 -21.31
CA GLU A 908 17.67 -8.43 -22.42
C GLU A 908 18.23 -7.84 -23.74
N GLY A 909 19.55 -7.72 -23.83
CA GLY A 909 20.32 -7.34 -25.02
C GLY A 909 20.30 -8.40 -26.11
N GLN A 910 19.58 -9.49 -25.87
CA GLN A 910 19.07 -10.37 -26.93
C GLN A 910 18.09 -9.59 -27.82
N ASP A 911 17.99 -10.02 -29.07
CA ASP A 911 17.02 -9.48 -30.00
C ASP A 911 15.57 -9.77 -29.56
N ASP A 912 14.62 -8.97 -30.05
CA ASP A 912 13.18 -9.27 -29.94
C ASP A 912 12.79 -10.49 -30.78
N TYR A 913 13.68 -10.95 -31.67
CA TYR A 913 13.44 -12.02 -32.62
C TYR A 913 14.70 -12.91 -32.71
N PRO A 914 14.62 -14.21 -33.05
CA PRO A 914 15.80 -15.07 -33.20
C PRO A 914 16.84 -14.56 -34.22
N THR A 915 16.43 -13.66 -35.11
CA THR A 915 17.28 -12.83 -35.98
C THR A 915 16.66 -11.43 -36.03
N PRO A 916 17.44 -10.33 -35.99
CA PRO A 916 16.92 -8.98 -36.20
C PRO A 916 16.03 -8.88 -37.45
N ILE A 917 14.98 -8.07 -37.38
CA ILE A 917 14.01 -7.86 -38.48
C ILE A 917 14.07 -6.39 -38.89
N ASP A 918 14.04 -6.12 -40.19
CA ASP A 918 13.83 -4.77 -40.73
C ASP A 918 12.37 -4.35 -40.46
N PRO A 919 12.09 -3.35 -39.61
CA PRO A 919 10.73 -2.87 -39.39
C PRO A 919 10.17 -2.08 -40.58
N ASN A 920 10.95 -1.90 -41.65
CA ASN A 920 10.60 -1.17 -42.87
C ASN A 920 10.15 0.28 -42.56
N LEU A 921 10.97 1.01 -41.78
CA LEU A 921 10.67 2.39 -41.42
C LEU A 921 10.49 3.27 -42.68
N PRO A 922 9.55 4.23 -42.66
CA PRO A 922 9.32 5.12 -43.80
C PRO A 922 10.57 5.95 -44.09
N VAL A 923 10.95 6.01 -45.37
CA VAL A 923 12.11 6.79 -45.82
C VAL A 923 11.89 8.28 -45.53
N VAL A 924 12.57 8.81 -44.53
CA VAL A 924 12.73 10.26 -44.38
C VAL A 924 13.59 10.76 -45.54
N GLY A 925 13.14 11.81 -46.22
CA GLY A 925 13.86 12.35 -47.38
C GLY A 925 15.28 12.79 -47.01
N SER A 926 16.22 12.64 -47.94
CA SER A 926 17.62 13.06 -47.73
C SER A 926 17.72 14.59 -47.72
N TRP A 927 17.42 15.19 -46.56
CA TRP A 927 17.62 16.59 -46.26
C TRP A 927 19.12 16.91 -46.33
N ALA A 928 19.55 17.38 -47.51
CA ALA A 928 20.93 17.78 -47.73
C ALA A 928 21.31 18.89 -46.75
N SER A 929 22.42 18.68 -46.04
CA SER A 929 23.10 19.56 -45.09
C SER A 929 22.63 21.02 -45.07
N LEU A 930 21.70 21.33 -44.18
CA LEU A 930 21.48 22.67 -43.64
C LEU A 930 22.20 22.74 -42.27
N ASN A 931 23.46 23.13 -42.09
CA ASN A 931 24.41 23.90 -42.92
C ASN A 931 23.83 24.87 -43.98
N PRO A 932 23.05 25.89 -43.58
CA PRO A 932 23.53 27.22 -43.94
C PRO A 932 24.96 27.36 -43.36
N THR A 933 25.90 27.93 -44.09
CA THR A 933 27.13 28.43 -43.46
C THR A 933 26.72 29.41 -42.35
N TRP A 934 27.27 29.22 -41.14
CA TRP A 934 26.89 29.93 -39.89
C TRP A 934 27.29 31.42 -39.89
N GLN A 935 26.90 32.17 -40.92
CA GLN A 935 27.31 33.56 -41.18
C GLN A 935 26.18 34.45 -41.70
N ASP A 936 25.20 33.93 -42.45
CA ASP A 936 24.15 34.75 -43.10
C ASP A 936 22.78 34.71 -42.39
N LEU A 937 22.74 35.16 -41.14
CA LEU A 937 21.53 35.62 -40.47
C LEU A 937 21.78 36.99 -39.81
N THR A 938 21.65 38.05 -40.61
CA THR A 938 21.63 39.44 -40.12
C THR A 938 20.23 39.83 -39.65
N PRO A 939 20.08 40.61 -38.56
CA PRO A 939 18.77 40.94 -38.00
C PRO A 939 18.17 42.21 -38.64
N GLU A 940 17.27 42.05 -39.61
CA GLU A 940 16.43 43.15 -40.11
C GLU A 940 14.92 42.86 -40.03
N SER A 941 14.12 43.93 -40.00
CA SER A 941 12.65 43.95 -40.10
C SER A 941 11.79 43.52 -38.88
N VAL A 942 12.18 43.90 -37.65
CA VAL A 942 11.17 44.16 -36.61
C VAL A 942 10.45 45.47 -36.92
N ILE A 943 9.17 45.41 -37.27
CA ILE A 943 8.35 46.58 -37.57
C ILE A 943 7.94 47.29 -36.26
N VAL A 944 8.52 48.46 -35.99
CA VAL A 944 8.14 49.31 -34.86
C VAL A 944 6.90 50.12 -35.21
N THR A 945 5.77 49.85 -34.53
CA THR A 945 4.64 50.79 -34.42
C THR A 945 4.65 51.45 -33.04
N SER A 946 4.39 52.77 -33.00
CA SER A 946 4.82 53.61 -31.87
C SER A 946 3.67 54.21 -31.04
N LYS A 947 3.86 54.16 -29.71
CA LYS A 947 3.40 55.02 -28.59
C LYS A 947 3.90 54.34 -27.32
N GLY A 948 4.72 54.96 -26.46
CA GLY A 948 4.33 56.04 -25.54
C GLY A 948 3.99 55.39 -24.17
N ASP A 949 4.64 55.70 -23.04
CA ASP A 949 5.45 56.87 -22.68
C ASP A 949 6.72 56.55 -21.84
N PHE A 950 7.39 57.62 -21.38
CA PHE A 950 8.77 57.65 -20.87
C PHE A 950 8.84 57.79 -19.33
N THR A 951 9.79 57.14 -18.63
CA THR A 951 10.55 57.78 -17.52
C THR A 951 11.76 56.97 -17.01
N ILE A 952 12.86 57.70 -16.75
CA ILE A 952 14.10 57.41 -16.00
C ILE A 952 14.65 58.82 -15.56
N PRO A 953 15.74 59.04 -14.76
CA PRO A 953 16.82 58.16 -14.25
C PRO A 953 17.21 58.38 -12.74
N TYR A 954 18.49 58.10 -12.36
CA TYR A 954 19.25 58.35 -11.09
C TYR A 954 19.24 57.23 -10.00
N THR A 955 20.36 56.82 -9.33
CA THR A 955 21.84 57.01 -9.56
C THR A 955 22.71 56.01 -8.76
N ASP A 956 23.76 55.49 -9.41
CA ASP A 956 25.23 55.38 -9.07
C ASP A 956 25.82 55.14 -7.63
N HIS A 957 27.07 54.63 -7.63
CA HIS A 957 28.09 54.45 -6.57
C HIS A 957 27.89 53.37 -5.45
N GLN A 958 28.92 52.88 -4.72
CA GLN A 958 30.26 52.29 -5.08
C GLN A 958 30.97 51.70 -3.82
N VAL A 959 32.06 50.92 -4.00
CA VAL A 959 33.07 50.42 -2.99
C VAL A 959 32.51 49.48 -1.87
N TYR A 960 33.19 48.51 -1.23
CA TYR A 960 34.56 47.94 -1.18
C TYR A 960 34.48 46.38 -1.35
N SER A 961 35.37 45.59 -1.96
CA SER A 961 36.85 45.41 -1.88
C SER A 961 37.34 44.72 -0.58
N THR A 962 38.26 43.74 -0.50
CA THR A 962 38.83 42.66 -1.38
C THR A 962 39.92 41.89 -0.58
N LEU A 963 40.60 40.89 -1.18
CA LEU A 963 41.86 40.20 -0.74
C LEU A 963 41.73 39.12 0.37
N ALA A 964 42.51 38.03 0.36
CA ALA A 964 43.39 37.46 -0.69
C ALA A 964 43.77 35.98 -0.44
N LEU A 965 44.37 35.34 -1.45
CA LEU A 965 44.99 34.01 -1.40
C LEU A 965 46.30 33.99 -0.57
N THR A 966 46.69 32.83 -0.04
CA THR A 966 47.81 31.99 -0.57
C THR A 966 48.15 30.82 0.37
N GLY A 967 48.65 29.71 -0.20
CA GLY A 967 49.58 28.81 0.49
C GLY A 967 49.20 27.33 0.55
N VAL A 968 50.00 26.52 -0.16
CA VAL A 968 50.06 25.04 -0.15
C VAL A 968 48.87 24.32 -0.77
#